data_AF-A0A7J6FV90-F1
#
_entry.id   AF-A0A7J6FV90-F1
#
_cell.length_a   1.000
_cell.length_b   1.000
_cell.length_c   1.000
_cell.angle_alpha   90.00
_cell.angle_beta   90.00
_cell.angle_gamma   90.00
#
_symmetry.space_group_name_H-M   'P 1'
#
loop_
_entity.id
_entity.type
_entity.pdbx_description
1 polymer ?
#
loop_
_entity_poly.entity_id
_entity_poly.type
_entity_poly.pdbx_seq_one_letter_code
_entity_poly.pdbx_strand_id
1 'polypeptide(L)'
;MAKLRNLPIITFFLYTCLSIVRFNDGASDRHRLQPQTVASSGVGTKGEKNLVLNGDGIFKIAMFADLHLERTHGVIGPPLQDVGSIGVMSNVIDHENPDFVVYLGDVITANNIGIQNASLYWEQAISPARAKGIPWATVFGNHDDAHFEWPIEWFSPPGVPQLLCPLTNSTTSSSCPGKEECSFKGTSRLELMKNEIEKNELLSHSKIGPKDLWPSVSNYVLKLSSSEDPNTTLAFFYVLDSGGGTYPQIISTAQIEWFNSTTQNLNPDSRVPEIVFWHIPSEAYEKVAPMGVIQKPCVGSINEEKVAPQQVETGIMKLLLQRPSVKAIFSGHNHGLDWCCPYNKLWLCFGRHSGYGGYGGKWQKGSRILQITQHPFSIKSWIRMEDGHVHSQLLLFNSTLLLNTSNFHYHYERSGWTVSLRMKEEKWEELGRRSAAFKIALFADLHFGENAWSDWGPKQDENSIRVMSNVLDYETPDFVIYLGDVITANNIAIKNASLYWNQAISPTRERGIPFATVFGNHDDATFQWPIQWFSTPGIPQILCPLPNSTTFPGEEECSFKGTTRLELMKIEVKHNHMLSHSKSGPKELWPSVSNYVLKLSSPEDPDSPVAFLYFLDSGGGSYPQLISSAQVEWFNSTTQNINPNSRVPEVIFWHIPSKAYKKVAPIFGIHKPCVGSINKERVATQEVENGIMELLVESPSVKAVFVGHNHGLDWCCPHNQLWLCFARHTGYGGYGSWARGSRIVEITQHPFSIRSWIRMEDGHVHSEVVLE
;
A
#
# COMPACT_ATOMS: atom_id res chain seq x y z
N MET A 1 -49.58 8.52 24.51
CA MET A 1 -49.81 8.98 25.91
C MET A 1 -50.07 7.72 26.72
N ALA A 2 -49.37 7.36 27.79
CA ALA A 2 -48.81 8.18 28.85
C ALA A 2 -47.37 7.79 29.24
N LYS A 3 -46.67 8.77 29.79
CA LYS A 3 -45.25 8.82 30.14
C LYS A 3 -44.98 8.32 31.56
N LEU A 4 -43.80 7.70 31.70
CA LEU A 4 -42.75 7.83 32.74
C LEU A 4 -43.13 7.81 34.24
N ARG A 5 -42.38 7.00 35.02
CA ARG A 5 -41.36 7.51 35.97
C ARG A 5 -40.53 6.40 36.66
N ASN A 6 -39.22 6.69 36.77
CA ASN A 6 -38.27 6.44 37.86
C ASN A 6 -37.68 5.04 38.12
N LEU A 7 -36.34 4.90 37.99
CA LEU A 7 -35.39 4.80 39.12
C LEU A 7 -33.91 4.64 38.66
N PRO A 8 -32.94 5.33 39.30
CA PRO A 8 -31.49 5.03 39.26
C PRO A 8 -30.94 4.55 40.63
N ILE A 9 -29.61 4.29 40.70
CA ILE A 9 -28.69 4.10 41.87
C ILE A 9 -28.37 2.62 42.20
N ILE A 10 -27.15 2.10 42.52
CA ILE A 10 -25.69 2.38 42.36
C ILE A 10 -24.91 1.30 43.20
N THR A 11 -23.76 0.76 42.71
CA THR A 11 -22.61 0.05 43.39
C THR A 11 -22.85 -1.21 44.28
N PHE A 12 -21.96 -2.22 44.48
CA PHE A 12 -20.54 -2.24 44.96
C PHE A 12 -19.89 -3.69 44.86
N PHE A 13 -18.57 -3.78 44.62
CA PHE A 13 -17.47 -4.74 45.00
C PHE A 13 -17.60 -6.29 45.17
N LEU A 14 -16.72 -7.01 44.41
CA LEU A 14 -15.57 -7.91 44.77
C LEU A 14 -15.65 -9.15 45.71
N TYR A 15 -14.94 -10.22 45.24
CA TYR A 15 -14.08 -11.26 45.90
C TYR A 15 -14.50 -12.77 45.92
N THR A 16 -13.70 -13.60 45.18
CA THR A 16 -13.12 -14.98 45.47
C THR A 16 -14.04 -16.18 45.80
N CYS A 17 -13.72 -17.49 45.60
CA CYS A 17 -12.51 -18.29 45.33
C CYS A 17 -12.90 -19.77 44.98
N LEU A 18 -12.00 -20.49 44.26
CA LEU A 18 -11.63 -21.94 44.31
C LEU A 18 -12.67 -23.08 44.48
N SER A 19 -12.60 -24.11 43.61
CA SER A 19 -12.16 -25.50 43.95
C SER A 19 -12.32 -26.56 42.82
N ILE A 20 -11.21 -27.23 42.48
CA ILE A 20 -10.95 -28.69 42.34
C ILE A 20 -11.85 -29.58 41.45
N VAL A 21 -11.24 -30.24 40.42
CA VAL A 21 -11.48 -31.66 40.07
C VAL A 21 -10.15 -32.33 39.63
N ARG A 22 -9.97 -33.59 40.05
CA ARG A 22 -8.77 -34.46 39.96
C ARG A 22 -8.60 -35.19 38.61
N PHE A 23 -7.35 -35.66 38.42
CA PHE A 23 -6.81 -36.54 37.36
C PHE A 23 -7.48 -37.92 37.21
N ASN A 24 -7.41 -38.47 36.00
CA ASN A 24 -7.23 -39.90 35.74
C ASN A 24 -6.35 -40.13 34.50
N ASP A 25 -5.38 -41.04 34.61
CA ASP A 25 -4.30 -41.35 33.65
C ASP A 25 -4.68 -42.40 32.58
N GLY A 26 -4.02 -42.33 31.41
CA GLY A 26 -3.97 -43.38 30.39
C GLY A 26 -3.19 -42.98 29.12
N ALA A 27 -1.97 -43.52 28.95
CA ALA A 27 -0.99 -43.31 27.84
C ALA A 27 -1.50 -43.74 26.44
N SER A 28 -0.93 -43.44 25.26
CA SER A 28 0.31 -42.81 24.73
C SER A 28 -0.05 -42.18 23.35
N ASP A 29 0.58 -41.11 22.82
CA ASP A 29 1.84 -41.15 22.06
C ASP A 29 2.36 -39.71 21.84
N ARG A 30 3.69 -39.58 21.85
CA ARG A 30 4.44 -38.31 21.85
C ARG A 30 4.76 -37.85 20.42
N HIS A 31 4.32 -36.66 20.05
CA HIS A 31 5.12 -35.66 19.33
C HIS A 31 4.58 -34.26 19.66
N ARG A 32 5.17 -33.62 20.69
CA ARG A 32 4.87 -32.25 21.10
C ARG A 32 6.01 -31.35 20.61
N LEU A 33 5.69 -30.46 19.66
CA LEU A 33 6.46 -29.26 19.33
C LEU A 33 6.64 -28.43 20.60
N GLN A 34 7.88 -28.15 20.99
CA GLN A 34 8.20 -27.25 22.09
C GLN A 34 8.12 -25.79 21.61
N PRO A 35 7.66 -24.85 22.47
CA PRO A 35 7.81 -23.42 22.24
C PRO A 35 9.29 -23.05 22.38
N GLN A 36 9.88 -22.42 21.37
CA GLN A 36 11.25 -21.92 21.48
C GLN A 36 11.29 -20.78 22.51
N THR A 37 11.88 -21.11 23.66
CA THR A 37 12.36 -20.18 24.67
C THR A 37 13.51 -19.36 24.10
N VAL A 38 13.34 -18.04 24.04
CA VAL A 38 14.45 -17.08 23.91
C VAL A 38 15.31 -17.21 25.16
N ALA A 39 16.50 -17.79 25.02
CA ALA A 39 17.47 -17.88 26.09
C ALA A 39 18.07 -16.49 26.35
N SER A 40 17.82 -15.95 27.53
CA SER A 40 18.63 -14.86 28.08
C SER A 40 20.00 -15.41 28.48
N SER A 41 21.06 -14.83 27.93
CA SER A 41 22.41 -15.06 28.41
C SER A 41 23.16 -13.73 28.49
N GLY A 42 23.71 -13.45 29.68
CA GLY A 42 24.85 -12.57 29.89
C GLY A 42 24.61 -11.07 29.84
N VAL A 43 24.68 -10.42 31.00
CA VAL A 43 25.10 -9.01 31.09
C VAL A 43 26.50 -8.93 30.48
N GLY A 44 26.59 -8.37 29.28
CA GLY A 44 27.81 -8.19 28.51
C GLY A 44 27.75 -6.87 27.73
N THR A 45 28.86 -6.16 27.66
CA THR A 45 29.07 -4.84 27.04
C THR A 45 28.32 -4.63 25.71
N LYS A 46 27.68 -3.45 25.53
CA LYS A 46 26.99 -3.00 24.29
C LYS A 46 27.82 -3.31 23.04
N GLY A 47 27.50 -4.41 22.36
CA GLY A 47 28.12 -4.84 21.10
C GLY A 47 27.54 -4.10 19.90
N GLU A 48 28.33 -3.95 18.84
CA GLU A 48 27.98 -3.24 17.62
C GLU A 48 26.91 -4.02 16.81
N LYS A 49 25.82 -3.37 16.39
CA LYS A 49 24.75 -3.99 15.58
C LYS A 49 25.20 -4.15 14.13
N ASN A 50 25.75 -5.31 13.79
CA ASN A 50 26.19 -5.62 12.43
C ASN A 50 25.02 -6.12 11.56
N LEU A 51 25.00 -5.75 10.28
CA LEU A 51 24.09 -6.32 9.30
C LEU A 51 24.65 -7.68 8.87
N VAL A 52 23.78 -8.69 8.77
CA VAL A 52 24.17 -10.04 8.36
C VAL A 52 23.32 -10.41 7.15
N LEU A 53 23.98 -10.92 6.12
CA LEU A 53 23.31 -11.40 4.91
C LEU A 53 22.44 -12.62 5.25
N ASN A 54 21.35 -12.82 4.51
CA ASN A 54 20.42 -13.91 4.78
C ASN A 54 20.99 -15.28 4.37
N GLY A 55 20.39 -16.35 4.88
CA GLY A 55 20.76 -17.73 4.52
C GLY A 55 20.56 -18.08 3.03
N ASP A 56 19.82 -17.26 2.27
CA ASP A 56 19.58 -17.43 0.83
C ASP A 56 20.68 -16.80 -0.06
N GLY A 57 21.69 -16.15 0.53
CA GLY A 57 22.78 -15.52 -0.21
C GLY A 57 22.44 -14.14 -0.78
N ILE A 58 21.29 -13.55 -0.42
CA ILE A 58 20.81 -12.26 -0.93
C ILE A 58 20.62 -11.27 0.23
N PHE A 59 20.93 -10.01 -0.02
CA PHE A 59 20.60 -8.89 0.87
C PHE A 59 20.04 -7.73 0.05
N LYS A 60 18.81 -7.31 0.35
CA LYS A 60 18.11 -6.22 -0.34
C LYS A 60 17.95 -4.99 0.54
N ILE A 61 18.22 -3.83 -0.06
CA ILE A 61 18.02 -2.52 0.55
C ILE A 61 16.99 -1.73 -0.26
N ALA A 62 15.94 -1.25 0.39
CA ALA A 62 15.04 -0.26 -0.18
C ALA A 62 15.44 1.16 0.27
N MET A 63 15.55 2.09 -0.68
CA MET A 63 15.94 3.48 -0.40
C MET A 63 14.72 4.39 -0.52
N PHE A 64 14.29 5.00 0.58
CA PHE A 64 13.20 5.97 0.57
C PHE A 64 13.77 7.37 0.72
N ALA A 65 13.58 8.20 -0.31
CA ALA A 65 14.11 9.56 -0.34
C ALA A 65 12.95 10.57 -0.44
N ASP A 66 13.17 11.77 0.11
CA ASP A 66 12.31 12.92 -0.16
C ASP A 66 10.84 12.64 0.18
N LEU A 67 10.59 12.08 1.37
CA LEU A 67 9.24 11.74 1.84
C LEU A 67 8.44 13.01 2.19
N HIS A 68 9.11 14.00 2.76
CA HIS A 68 8.55 15.30 3.13
C HIS A 68 7.27 15.22 3.98
N LEU A 69 7.24 14.34 4.98
CA LEU A 69 6.10 14.29 5.90
C LEU A 69 5.98 15.61 6.69
N GLU A 70 4.79 16.20 6.72
CA GLU A 70 4.54 17.50 7.34
C GLU A 70 3.07 17.74 7.68
N ARG A 71 2.70 18.96 8.09
CA ARG A 71 1.28 19.37 8.21
C ARG A 71 1.00 20.53 7.28
N THR A 72 0.15 20.34 6.28
CA THR A 72 -0.34 21.47 5.48
C THR A 72 -1.32 22.32 6.31
N HIS A 73 -1.18 23.65 6.17
CA HIS A 73 -1.82 24.65 7.00
C HIS A 73 -3.34 24.42 7.18
N GLY A 74 -3.76 24.14 8.42
CA GLY A 74 -5.16 24.26 8.85
C GLY A 74 -6.04 22.99 8.88
N VAL A 75 -5.51 21.81 8.53
CA VAL A 75 -6.27 20.54 8.63
C VAL A 75 -5.81 19.72 9.85
N ILE A 76 -6.73 19.05 10.55
CA ILE A 76 -6.42 18.11 11.66
C ILE A 76 -6.32 16.69 11.05
N GLY A 77 -5.11 16.09 11.09
CA GLY A 77 -4.77 14.77 10.53
C GLY A 77 -3.43 14.82 9.76
N PRO A 78 -2.69 13.71 9.60
CA PRO A 78 -1.56 13.67 8.66
C PRO A 78 -2.11 14.02 7.27
N PRO A 79 -1.51 14.97 6.53
CA PRO A 79 -2.01 15.37 5.23
C PRO A 79 -2.04 14.16 4.29
N LEU A 80 -2.96 14.17 3.32
CA LEU A 80 -3.13 13.06 2.36
C LEU A 80 -1.85 12.66 1.63
N GLN A 81 -0.92 13.60 1.53
CA GLN A 81 0.42 13.39 1.01
C GLN A 81 1.24 12.46 1.92
N ASP A 82 1.20 12.63 3.24
CA ASP A 82 1.90 11.76 4.18
C ASP A 82 1.36 10.34 4.12
N VAL A 83 0.02 10.19 4.08
CA VAL A 83 -0.62 8.87 3.92
C VAL A 83 -0.25 8.24 2.58
N GLY A 84 -0.23 9.00 1.49
CA GLY A 84 0.25 8.54 0.19
C GLY A 84 1.71 8.09 0.24
N SER A 85 2.58 8.85 0.91
CA SER A 85 4.01 8.54 1.09
C SER A 85 4.21 7.23 1.84
N ILE A 86 3.45 7.04 2.93
CA ILE A 86 3.41 5.79 3.70
C ILE A 86 2.94 4.64 2.82
N GLY A 87 1.91 4.84 1.99
CA GLY A 87 1.42 3.84 1.04
C GLY A 87 2.48 3.42 0.01
N VAL A 88 3.24 4.36 -0.54
CA VAL A 88 4.37 4.06 -1.44
C VAL A 88 5.41 3.20 -0.74
N MET A 89 5.79 3.57 0.49
CA MET A 89 6.76 2.82 1.27
C MET A 89 6.29 1.39 1.55
N SER A 90 5.05 1.22 2.01
CA SER A 90 4.46 -0.09 2.26
C SER A 90 4.42 -0.94 0.98
N ASN A 91 3.93 -0.38 -0.14
CA ASN A 91 3.89 -1.10 -1.42
C ASN A 91 5.28 -1.56 -1.86
N VAL A 92 6.29 -0.69 -1.78
CA VAL A 92 7.67 -1.05 -2.14
C VAL A 92 8.18 -2.16 -1.22
N ILE A 93 7.97 -2.04 0.10
CA ILE A 93 8.39 -3.04 1.07
C ILE A 93 7.72 -4.39 0.78
N ASP A 94 6.42 -4.40 0.49
CA ASP A 94 5.66 -5.63 0.20
C ASP A 94 6.10 -6.28 -1.11
N HIS A 95 6.37 -5.49 -2.16
CA HIS A 95 6.84 -6.01 -3.45
C HIS A 95 8.28 -6.52 -3.41
N GLU A 96 9.15 -5.91 -2.60
CA GLU A 96 10.58 -6.19 -2.62
C GLU A 96 11.05 -7.11 -1.51
N ASN A 97 10.31 -7.15 -0.40
CA ASN A 97 10.70 -7.78 0.85
C ASN A 97 12.15 -7.43 1.22
N PRO A 98 12.47 -6.13 1.45
CA PRO A 98 13.83 -5.72 1.72
C PRO A 98 14.27 -6.15 3.12
N ASP A 99 15.55 -6.48 3.24
CA ASP A 99 16.18 -6.86 4.52
C ASP A 99 16.58 -5.62 5.34
N PHE A 100 16.69 -4.48 4.66
CA PHE A 100 17.10 -3.23 5.25
C PHE A 100 16.48 -2.04 4.51
N VAL A 101 16.22 -0.97 5.26
CA VAL A 101 15.77 0.31 4.69
C VAL A 101 16.83 1.38 4.89
N VAL A 102 17.05 2.20 3.87
CA VAL A 102 17.82 3.44 3.98
C VAL A 102 16.89 4.61 3.72
N TYR A 103 16.68 5.45 4.74
CA TYR A 103 16.03 6.74 4.58
C TYR A 103 17.07 7.75 4.06
N LEU A 104 16.92 8.15 2.80
CA LEU A 104 17.90 8.93 2.03
C LEU A 104 17.66 10.44 2.12
N GLY A 105 17.34 10.92 3.32
CA GLY A 105 17.10 12.34 3.65
C GLY A 105 15.77 12.90 3.17
N ASP A 106 15.43 14.07 3.73
CA ASP A 106 14.15 14.76 3.56
C ASP A 106 12.97 13.82 3.90
N VAL A 107 13.13 13.12 5.02
CA VAL A 107 12.11 12.25 5.62
C VAL A 107 10.91 13.07 6.06
N ILE A 108 11.17 14.24 6.66
CA ILE A 108 10.16 15.21 7.09
C ILE A 108 10.47 16.59 6.53
N THR A 109 9.47 17.47 6.54
CA THR A 109 9.67 18.91 6.26
C THR A 109 9.54 19.70 7.55
N ALA A 110 10.55 19.57 8.41
CA ALA A 110 10.55 20.17 9.74
C ALA A 110 10.30 21.68 9.70
N ASN A 111 10.88 22.39 8.71
CA ASN A 111 10.71 23.84 8.55
C ASN A 111 9.29 24.29 8.20
N ASN A 112 8.38 23.36 7.87
CA ASN A 112 6.97 23.62 7.60
C ASN A 112 6.02 23.00 8.65
N ILE A 113 6.58 22.40 9.71
CA ILE A 113 5.81 21.80 10.80
C ILE A 113 5.50 22.86 11.86
N GLY A 114 4.24 23.30 11.93
CA GLY A 114 3.75 24.31 12.89
C GLY A 114 3.64 23.85 14.35
N ILE A 115 4.34 22.77 14.75
CA ILE A 115 4.39 22.27 16.14
C ILE A 115 5.84 22.16 16.60
N GLN A 116 6.08 22.34 17.90
CA GLN A 116 7.44 22.35 18.48
C GLN A 116 8.17 21.00 18.35
N ASN A 117 7.44 19.88 18.26
CA ASN A 117 8.02 18.54 18.20
C ASN A 117 7.68 17.83 16.88
N ALA A 118 8.65 17.79 15.96
CA ALA A 118 8.55 17.15 14.65
C ALA A 118 8.75 15.63 14.70
N SER A 119 9.16 15.07 15.84
CA SER A 119 9.43 13.63 15.98
C SER A 119 8.23 12.75 15.67
N LEU A 120 7.00 13.27 15.77
CA LEU A 120 5.79 12.53 15.39
C LEU A 120 5.80 12.15 13.90
N TYR A 121 6.19 13.06 13.00
CA TYR A 121 6.25 12.80 11.56
C TYR A 121 7.39 11.86 11.22
N TRP A 122 8.50 11.97 11.95
CA TRP A 122 9.60 11.01 11.85
C TRP A 122 9.14 9.60 12.19
N GLU A 123 8.39 9.45 13.29
CA GLU A 123 7.82 8.18 13.74
C GLU A 123 6.80 7.60 12.74
N GLN A 124 6.04 8.47 12.06
CA GLN A 124 5.16 8.06 10.96
C GLN A 124 5.94 7.59 9.74
N ALA A 125 7.00 8.30 9.34
CA ALA A 125 7.82 7.94 8.19
C ALA A 125 8.50 6.56 8.35
N ILE A 126 8.94 6.25 9.56
CA ILE A 126 9.57 4.95 9.87
C ILE A 126 8.57 3.82 10.18
N SER A 127 7.28 4.15 10.25
CA SER A 127 6.25 3.17 10.63
C SER A 127 6.13 1.96 9.69
N PRO A 128 6.30 2.06 8.34
CA PRO A 128 6.21 0.88 7.47
C PRO A 128 7.33 -0.14 7.72
N ALA A 129 8.57 0.33 7.84
CA ALA A 129 9.72 -0.52 8.15
C ALA A 129 9.58 -1.14 9.54
N ARG A 130 9.18 -0.33 10.53
CA ARG A 130 8.94 -0.78 11.91
C ARG A 130 7.85 -1.85 11.98
N ALA A 131 6.73 -1.65 11.30
CA ALA A 131 5.59 -2.58 11.31
C ALA A 131 5.95 -3.96 10.76
N LYS A 132 6.92 -4.02 9.84
CA LYS A 132 7.45 -5.26 9.26
C LYS A 132 8.69 -5.80 10.00
N GLY A 133 9.13 -5.12 11.07
CA GLY A 133 10.34 -5.48 11.80
C GLY A 133 11.62 -5.36 10.98
N ILE A 134 11.60 -4.54 9.92
CA ILE A 134 12.75 -4.36 9.02
C ILE A 134 13.68 -3.30 9.63
N PRO A 135 14.96 -3.61 9.85
CA PRO A 135 15.91 -2.62 10.37
C PRO A 135 16.19 -1.52 9.34
N TRP A 136 16.56 -0.33 9.83
CA TRP A 136 16.83 0.81 8.96
C TRP A 136 18.00 1.67 9.43
N ALA A 137 18.47 2.52 8.52
CA ALA A 137 19.40 3.61 8.80
C ALA A 137 18.99 4.88 8.06
N THR A 138 19.31 6.03 8.65
CA THR A 138 18.90 7.33 8.12
C THR A 138 20.10 8.23 7.83
N VAL A 139 20.07 8.90 6.68
CA VAL A 139 20.82 10.13 6.43
C VAL A 139 19.86 11.30 6.47
N PHE A 140 20.29 12.42 7.07
CA PHE A 140 19.50 13.63 7.13
C PHE A 140 19.61 14.43 5.82
N GLY A 141 18.49 15.02 5.42
CA GLY A 141 18.37 15.99 4.33
C GLY A 141 18.13 17.41 4.83
N ASN A 142 18.12 18.36 3.90
CA ASN A 142 18.05 19.79 4.21
C ASN A 142 16.67 20.26 4.70
N HIS A 143 15.65 19.41 4.67
CA HIS A 143 14.32 19.68 5.20
C HIS A 143 14.05 19.03 6.56
N ASP A 144 14.92 18.13 7.03
CA ASP A 144 14.67 17.30 8.21
C ASP A 144 14.77 18.03 9.55
N ASP A 145 15.30 19.25 9.62
CA ASP A 145 15.39 20.05 10.86
C ASP A 145 14.79 21.45 10.79
N ALA A 146 14.32 21.93 11.94
CA ALA A 146 13.68 23.24 12.07
C ALA A 146 14.34 24.13 13.13
N HIS A 147 14.71 25.33 12.68
CA HIS A 147 15.11 26.54 13.39
C HIS A 147 16.56 26.74 13.87
N PHE A 148 17.00 27.99 13.67
CA PHE A 148 18.32 28.57 13.95
C PHE A 148 18.36 29.28 15.32
N GLU A 149 19.36 28.95 16.13
CA GLU A 149 20.20 29.89 16.91
C GLU A 149 21.44 29.10 17.41
N TRP A 150 22.65 29.49 16.99
CA TRP A 150 23.90 28.82 17.41
C TRP A 150 24.46 29.44 18.69
N PRO A 151 25.01 28.64 19.62
CA PRO A 151 26.07 29.12 20.52
C PRO A 151 27.33 29.42 19.69
N ILE A 152 27.87 30.63 19.84
CA ILE A 152 29.12 31.11 19.17
C ILE A 152 30.32 30.15 19.36
N GLU A 153 30.26 29.29 20.37
CA GLU A 153 31.30 28.37 20.80
C GLU A 153 31.49 27.17 19.86
N TRP A 154 30.56 26.90 18.93
CA TRP A 154 30.56 25.70 18.07
C TRP A 154 31.23 25.89 16.70
N PHE A 155 31.73 27.09 16.40
CA PHE A 155 32.43 27.37 15.15
C PHE A 155 33.94 27.46 15.36
N SER A 156 34.63 26.31 15.28
CA SER A 156 36.05 26.25 14.89
C SER A 156 36.49 24.83 14.54
N PRO A 157 36.25 24.38 13.29
CA PRO A 157 37.32 23.69 12.56
C PRO A 157 37.78 24.48 11.32
N PRO A 158 39.03 24.32 10.86
CA PRO A 158 39.55 24.98 9.67
C PRO A 158 38.78 24.55 8.41
N GLY A 159 38.29 25.51 7.61
CA GLY A 159 37.69 25.24 6.30
C GLY A 159 36.19 25.54 6.16
N VAL A 160 35.51 25.97 7.22
CA VAL A 160 34.10 26.42 7.17
C VAL A 160 34.05 27.94 6.93
N PRO A 161 33.36 28.45 5.89
CA PRO A 161 33.20 29.89 5.67
C PRO A 161 32.49 30.58 6.85
N GLN A 162 32.93 31.79 7.25
CA GLN A 162 32.21 32.61 8.23
C GLN A 162 30.85 33.05 7.65
N LEU A 163 29.76 32.80 8.39
CA LEU A 163 28.42 33.21 8.00
C LEU A 163 28.23 34.74 8.12
N LEU A 164 27.75 35.36 7.04
CA LEU A 164 27.20 36.72 7.03
C LEU A 164 25.67 36.63 7.18
N CYS A 165 25.09 37.33 8.16
CA CYS A 165 23.64 37.40 8.34
C CYS A 165 22.96 38.12 7.16
N PRO A 166 21.73 37.74 6.75
CA PRO A 166 20.97 38.47 5.75
C PRO A 166 20.47 39.81 6.34
N LEU A 167 20.76 40.91 5.65
CA LEU A 167 20.18 42.22 5.96
C LEU A 167 18.67 42.21 5.68
N THR A 168 17.88 42.60 6.67
CA THR A 168 16.43 42.80 6.54
C THR A 168 16.14 44.03 5.67
N ASN A 169 15.65 43.81 4.45
CA ASN A 169 14.99 44.83 3.64
C ASN A 169 13.47 44.71 3.81
N SER A 170 12.86 45.50 4.70
CA SER A 170 11.48 45.98 4.53
C SER A 170 11.11 46.97 5.64
N THR A 171 10.84 48.19 5.22
CA THR A 171 10.21 49.26 6.00
C THR A 171 8.73 48.94 6.20
N THR A 172 8.34 48.37 7.34
CA THR A 172 7.04 48.64 7.98
C THR A 172 7.11 48.26 9.46
N SER A 173 6.86 49.23 10.32
CA SER A 173 6.86 49.07 11.77
C SER A 173 5.53 48.46 12.24
N SER A 174 5.57 47.25 12.76
CA SER A 174 4.70 46.84 13.86
C SER A 174 5.57 46.16 14.91
N SER A 175 5.73 46.87 16.02
CA SER A 175 6.53 46.50 17.18
C SER A 175 6.06 45.18 17.80
N CYS A 176 6.92 44.17 17.83
CA CYS A 176 6.81 43.09 18.81
C CYS A 176 7.26 43.64 20.18
N PRO A 177 6.40 43.66 21.20
CA PRO A 177 6.81 44.01 22.55
C PRO A 177 7.47 42.79 23.20
N GLY A 178 8.75 42.91 23.57
CA GLY A 178 9.49 41.89 24.31
C GLY A 178 10.59 41.22 23.49
N LYS A 179 11.86 41.52 23.81
CA LYS A 179 13.07 41.02 23.14
C LYS A 179 13.51 39.60 23.54
N GLU A 180 12.61 38.75 24.06
CA GLU A 180 12.97 37.39 24.52
C GLU A 180 12.07 36.26 23.99
N GLU A 181 11.02 36.53 23.20
CA GLU A 181 10.03 35.49 22.82
C GLU A 181 9.77 35.32 21.31
N CYS A 182 10.72 35.68 20.45
CA CYS A 182 10.63 35.36 19.00
C CYS A 182 11.55 34.19 18.58
N SER A 183 11.67 33.15 19.40
CA SER A 183 12.31 31.89 18.99
C SER A 183 11.25 30.80 18.82
N PHE A 184 10.86 30.51 17.58
CA PHE A 184 10.21 29.24 17.29
C PHE A 184 11.29 28.16 17.44
N LYS A 185 11.13 27.25 18.42
CA LYS A 185 12.03 26.11 18.62
C LYS A 185 11.43 24.88 17.94
N GLY A 186 11.90 24.57 16.74
CA GLY A 186 11.64 23.29 16.10
C GLY A 186 12.57 22.19 16.65
N THR A 187 12.38 20.96 16.18
CA THR A 187 13.22 19.81 16.59
C THR A 187 14.53 19.80 15.78
N SER A 188 15.66 19.69 16.47
CA SER A 188 16.98 19.65 15.83
C SER A 188 17.31 18.27 15.23
N ARG A 189 18.21 18.20 14.24
CA ARG A 189 18.73 16.92 13.70
C ARG A 189 19.23 15.97 14.79
N LEU A 190 19.97 16.53 15.77
CA LEU A 190 20.52 15.76 16.88
C LEU A 190 19.41 15.18 17.78
N GLU A 191 18.36 15.95 18.04
CA GLU A 191 17.22 15.50 18.83
C GLU A 191 16.40 14.44 18.09
N LEU A 192 16.16 14.62 16.78
CA LEU A 192 15.51 13.60 15.94
C LEU A 192 16.31 12.30 15.92
N MET A 193 17.62 12.37 15.71
CA MET A 193 18.50 11.20 15.72
C MET A 193 18.52 10.50 17.09
N LYS A 194 18.57 11.26 18.19
CA LYS A 194 18.47 10.67 19.54
C LYS A 194 17.14 9.97 19.75
N ASN A 195 16.03 10.61 19.38
CA ASN A 195 14.70 10.04 19.49
C ASN A 195 14.57 8.77 18.64
N GLU A 196 15.10 8.76 17.42
CA GLU A 196 15.11 7.57 16.57
C GLU A 196 15.85 6.41 17.24
N ILE A 197 17.09 6.65 17.69
CA ILE A 197 17.94 5.61 18.30
C ILE A 197 17.33 5.08 19.61
N GLU A 198 16.87 5.97 20.48
CA GLU A 198 16.38 5.63 21.82
C GLU A 198 15.03 4.90 21.76
N LYS A 199 14.11 5.34 20.89
CA LYS A 199 12.79 4.71 20.77
C LYS A 199 12.80 3.42 19.92
N ASN A 200 13.82 3.26 19.08
CA ASN A 200 13.91 2.16 18.12
C ASN A 200 15.18 1.33 18.32
N GLU A 201 15.59 1.13 19.56
CA GLU A 201 16.85 0.45 19.90
C GLU A 201 16.95 -0.96 19.29
N LEU A 202 15.85 -1.63 18.93
CA LEU A 202 15.94 -2.94 18.28
C LEU A 202 16.14 -2.88 16.76
N LEU A 203 15.69 -1.82 16.08
CA LEU A 203 15.59 -1.78 14.61
C LEU A 203 16.42 -0.65 13.96
N SER A 204 16.68 0.46 14.66
CA SER A 204 17.51 1.54 14.11
C SER A 204 18.99 1.18 14.21
N HIS A 205 19.68 1.27 13.08
CA HIS A 205 21.13 1.21 12.91
C HIS A 205 21.74 2.60 12.71
N SER A 206 20.94 3.66 12.76
CA SER A 206 21.40 5.04 12.65
C SER A 206 22.35 5.39 13.80
N LYS A 207 23.33 6.25 13.52
CA LYS A 207 24.28 6.75 14.52
C LYS A 207 24.42 8.27 14.36
N ILE A 208 24.67 8.96 15.47
CA ILE A 208 25.01 10.39 15.48
C ILE A 208 26.31 10.56 14.67
N GLY A 209 27.40 9.96 15.14
CA GLY A 209 28.71 10.03 14.50
C GLY A 209 29.77 10.57 15.48
N PRO A 210 31.03 10.68 15.07
CA PRO A 210 32.08 11.30 15.89
C PRO A 210 31.72 12.75 16.23
N LYS A 211 31.96 13.16 17.49
CA LYS A 211 31.58 14.49 18.01
C LYS A 211 32.31 15.64 17.31
N ASP A 212 33.49 15.33 16.82
CA ASP A 212 34.46 16.21 16.17
C ASP A 212 34.16 16.41 14.67
N LEU A 213 33.16 15.70 14.12
CA LEU A 213 32.63 15.97 12.79
C LEU A 213 31.55 17.05 12.81
N TRP A 214 31.47 17.78 11.71
CA TRP A 214 30.43 18.77 11.48
C TRP A 214 29.78 18.52 10.11
N PRO A 215 28.44 18.43 10.02
CA PRO A 215 27.52 18.13 11.14
C PRO A 215 27.85 16.77 11.77
N SER A 216 27.70 16.62 13.09
CA SER A 216 27.96 15.34 13.78
C SER A 216 26.76 14.40 13.78
N VAL A 217 25.74 14.63 12.94
CA VAL A 217 24.52 13.82 12.89
C VAL A 217 24.50 13.05 11.57
N SER A 218 24.31 11.74 11.58
CA SER A 218 24.39 10.85 10.40
C SER A 218 25.75 10.76 9.69
N ASN A 219 26.84 10.59 10.47
CA ASN A 219 28.16 10.22 9.94
C ASN A 219 28.64 8.90 10.53
N TYR A 220 28.48 7.81 9.78
CA TYR A 220 28.81 6.48 10.27
C TYR A 220 29.01 5.45 9.17
N VAL A 221 29.53 4.29 9.56
CA VAL A 221 29.70 3.12 8.71
C VAL A 221 28.86 1.96 9.23
N LEU A 222 28.22 1.25 8.31
CA LEU A 222 27.57 -0.03 8.55
C LEU A 222 28.35 -1.14 7.84
N LYS A 223 28.44 -2.29 8.49
CA LYS A 223 29.11 -3.49 7.99
C LYS A 223 28.05 -4.53 7.63
N LEU A 224 28.06 -5.00 6.39
CA LEU A 224 27.33 -6.21 5.97
C LEU A 224 28.27 -7.41 6.04
N SER A 225 27.88 -8.43 6.81
CA SER A 225 28.67 -9.64 7.05
C SER A 225 28.05 -10.84 6.34
N SER A 226 28.86 -11.87 6.06
CA SER A 226 28.37 -13.11 5.45
C SER A 226 27.44 -13.87 6.38
N SER A 227 26.46 -14.56 5.78
CA SER A 227 25.61 -15.53 6.49
C SER A 227 26.38 -16.76 6.96
N GLU A 228 27.47 -17.11 6.27
CA GLU A 228 28.28 -18.31 6.55
C GLU A 228 29.33 -18.06 7.66
N ASP A 229 29.92 -16.86 7.65
CA ASP A 229 30.87 -16.41 8.66
C ASP A 229 30.63 -14.93 9.00
N PRO A 230 30.07 -14.62 10.18
CA PRO A 230 29.84 -13.24 10.62
C PRO A 230 31.11 -12.38 10.73
N ASN A 231 32.31 -12.98 10.76
CA ASN A 231 33.56 -12.24 10.72
C ASN A 231 33.89 -11.72 9.32
N THR A 232 33.43 -12.42 8.28
CA THR A 232 33.67 -12.08 6.89
C THR A 232 32.79 -10.91 6.46
N THR A 233 33.41 -9.76 6.16
CA THR A 233 32.71 -8.58 5.63
C THR A 233 32.47 -8.71 4.12
N LEU A 234 31.22 -8.50 3.69
CA LEU A 234 30.83 -8.50 2.28
C LEU A 234 30.76 -7.10 1.66
N ALA A 235 30.33 -6.10 2.43
CA ALA A 235 30.23 -4.72 1.97
C ALA A 235 30.29 -3.73 3.14
N PHE A 236 30.74 -2.51 2.87
CA PHE A 236 30.59 -1.38 3.78
C PHE A 236 29.65 -0.33 3.20
N PHE A 237 28.80 0.22 4.05
CA PHE A 237 27.90 1.32 3.74
C PHE A 237 28.34 2.55 4.52
N TYR A 238 28.76 3.60 3.83
CA TYR A 238 29.12 4.87 4.44
C TYR A 238 27.94 5.82 4.33
N VAL A 239 27.49 6.31 5.48
CA VAL A 239 26.45 7.32 5.59
C VAL A 239 27.13 8.64 5.93
N LEU A 240 26.95 9.64 5.06
CA LEU A 240 27.55 10.96 5.19
C LEU A 240 26.46 12.03 5.14
N ASP A 241 26.37 12.86 6.17
CA ASP A 241 25.47 14.00 6.17
C ASP A 241 26.04 15.12 5.30
N SER A 242 25.32 15.41 4.20
CA SER A 242 25.65 16.47 3.23
C SER A 242 25.24 17.88 3.68
N GLY A 243 24.75 18.04 4.91
CA GLY A 243 24.32 19.30 5.49
C GLY A 243 22.97 19.79 4.94
N GLY A 244 22.80 21.11 4.86
CA GLY A 244 21.54 21.76 4.51
C GLY A 244 20.62 22.07 5.69
N GLY A 245 19.50 22.76 5.41
CA GLY A 245 18.61 23.28 6.45
C GLY A 245 19.30 24.39 7.23
N THR A 246 19.62 24.13 8.50
CA THR A 246 20.40 25.06 9.35
C THR A 246 21.92 25.00 9.11
N TYR A 247 22.39 24.08 8.26
CA TYR A 247 23.80 23.86 7.93
C TYR A 247 24.11 24.21 6.45
N PRO A 248 25.33 24.68 6.13
CA PRO A 248 25.86 24.64 4.77
C PRO A 248 25.67 23.28 4.08
N GLN A 249 25.35 23.30 2.78
CA GLN A 249 25.10 22.10 1.97
C GLN A 249 26.40 21.57 1.37
N ILE A 250 27.26 21.00 2.22
CA ILE A 250 28.61 20.53 1.86
C ILE A 250 28.95 19.23 2.59
N ILE A 251 29.81 18.41 1.97
CA ILE A 251 30.65 17.46 2.72
C ILE A 251 31.91 18.20 3.17
N SER A 252 32.17 18.26 4.47
CA SER A 252 33.31 19.01 5.02
C SER A 252 34.65 18.28 4.85
N THR A 253 35.76 19.01 4.92
CA THR A 253 37.11 18.44 4.95
C THR A 253 37.32 17.50 6.14
N ALA A 254 36.72 17.79 7.29
CA ALA A 254 36.75 16.90 8.45
C ALA A 254 36.06 15.55 8.16
N GLN A 255 34.92 15.54 7.47
CA GLN A 255 34.26 14.31 7.02
C GLN A 255 35.12 13.56 5.99
N ILE A 256 35.82 14.26 5.10
CA ILE A 256 36.77 13.65 4.14
C ILE A 256 37.93 12.97 4.86
N GLU A 257 38.55 13.64 5.83
CA GLU A 257 39.65 13.10 6.63
C GLU A 257 39.20 11.88 7.44
N TRP A 258 38.02 11.97 8.07
CA TRP A 258 37.42 10.86 8.78
C TRP A 258 37.11 9.68 7.85
N PHE A 259 36.52 9.92 6.69
CA PHE A 259 36.25 8.87 5.71
C PHE A 259 37.56 8.20 5.26
N ASN A 260 38.60 8.99 4.95
CA ASN A 260 39.91 8.46 4.55
C ASN A 260 40.54 7.61 5.67
N SER A 261 40.55 8.11 6.90
CA SER A 261 41.11 7.39 8.05
C SER A 261 40.32 6.11 8.37
N THR A 262 38.99 6.21 8.39
CA THR A 262 38.09 5.09 8.68
C THR A 262 38.22 3.99 7.63
N THR A 263 38.25 4.38 6.35
CA THR A 263 38.38 3.41 5.25
C THR A 263 39.75 2.75 5.20
N GLN A 264 40.83 3.47 5.55
CA GLN A 264 42.17 2.88 5.70
C GLN A 264 42.25 1.91 6.87
N ASN A 265 41.50 2.14 7.95
CA ASN A 265 41.46 1.25 9.11
C ASN A 265 40.61 -0.01 8.82
N LEU A 266 39.40 0.17 8.29
CA LEU A 266 38.43 -0.93 8.13
C LEU A 266 38.65 -1.76 6.86
N ASN A 267 39.21 -1.16 5.81
CA ASN A 267 39.39 -1.78 4.50
C ASN A 267 40.69 -1.29 3.84
N PRO A 268 41.87 -1.53 4.47
CA PRO A 268 43.16 -0.99 4.04
C PRO A 268 43.55 -1.39 2.63
N ASP A 269 43.20 -2.62 2.21
CA ASP A 269 43.54 -3.18 0.90
C ASP A 269 42.47 -2.90 -0.18
N SER A 270 41.39 -2.20 0.18
CA SER A 270 40.27 -1.88 -0.72
C SER A 270 39.66 -3.12 -1.41
N ARG A 271 39.70 -4.29 -0.75
CA ARG A 271 39.14 -5.54 -1.32
C ARG A 271 37.64 -5.63 -1.18
N VAL A 272 37.09 -5.13 -0.08
CA VAL A 272 35.64 -5.17 0.19
C VAL A 272 34.96 -4.01 -0.54
N PRO A 273 33.88 -4.24 -1.32
CA PRO A 273 33.12 -3.17 -1.95
C PRO A 273 32.50 -2.18 -0.95
N GLU A 274 32.46 -0.91 -1.34
CA GLU A 274 31.96 0.19 -0.53
C GLU A 274 30.89 0.98 -1.30
N ILE A 275 29.82 1.35 -0.60
CA ILE A 275 28.72 2.16 -1.13
C ILE A 275 28.55 3.37 -0.23
N VAL A 276 28.31 4.54 -0.83
CA VAL A 276 28.14 5.80 -0.12
C VAL A 276 26.70 6.29 -0.26
N PHE A 277 26.14 6.76 0.85
CA PHE A 277 24.83 7.39 0.95
C PHE A 277 24.99 8.81 1.47
N TRP A 278 24.47 9.77 0.74
CA TRP A 278 24.27 11.14 1.19
C TRP A 278 22.95 11.67 0.63
N HIS A 279 22.48 12.82 1.09
CA HIS A 279 21.21 13.36 0.60
C HIS A 279 21.40 14.27 -0.61
N ILE A 280 22.20 15.34 -0.49
CA ILE A 280 22.40 16.35 -1.54
C ILE A 280 23.52 15.91 -2.49
N PRO A 281 23.27 15.86 -3.82
CA PRO A 281 24.26 15.34 -4.77
C PRO A 281 25.47 16.28 -4.91
N SER A 282 26.64 15.73 -5.20
CA SER A 282 27.82 16.57 -5.52
C SER A 282 27.71 17.21 -6.92
N GLU A 283 28.55 18.21 -7.22
CA GLU A 283 28.69 18.78 -8.57
C GLU A 283 29.02 17.73 -9.66
N ALA A 284 29.55 16.56 -9.28
CA ALA A 284 29.83 15.49 -10.24
C ALA A 284 28.54 14.95 -10.89
N TYR A 285 27.40 15.01 -10.21
CA TYR A 285 26.11 14.61 -10.77
C TYR A 285 25.70 15.53 -11.92
N GLU A 286 25.91 16.84 -11.78
CA GLU A 286 25.60 17.81 -12.84
C GLU A 286 26.45 17.54 -14.09
N LYS A 287 27.72 17.17 -13.92
CA LYS A 287 28.66 16.87 -15.03
C LYS A 287 28.25 15.65 -15.86
N VAL A 288 27.50 14.71 -15.29
CA VAL A 288 27.04 13.49 -15.98
C VAL A 288 25.54 13.48 -16.25
N ALA A 289 24.83 14.56 -15.90
CA ALA A 289 23.39 14.64 -16.04
C ALA A 289 22.99 14.50 -17.53
N PRO A 290 22.10 13.56 -17.88
CA PRO A 290 21.64 13.41 -19.25
C PRO A 290 20.87 14.65 -19.73
N MET A 291 21.18 15.12 -20.95
CA MET A 291 20.47 16.24 -21.56
C MET A 291 19.28 15.76 -22.39
N GLY A 292 18.05 16.01 -21.90
CA GLY A 292 16.79 15.78 -22.62
C GLY A 292 16.33 14.33 -22.72
N VAL A 293 17.21 13.38 -23.04
CA VAL A 293 16.88 11.95 -23.12
C VAL A 293 18.01 11.12 -22.50
N ILE A 294 17.65 10.05 -21.77
CA ILE A 294 18.64 9.13 -21.21
C ILE A 294 19.26 8.30 -22.33
N GLN A 295 20.59 8.34 -22.43
CA GLN A 295 21.37 7.52 -23.33
C GLN A 295 22.24 6.54 -22.55
N LYS A 296 22.43 5.34 -23.07
CA LYS A 296 23.40 4.39 -22.51
C LYS A 296 24.79 5.04 -22.48
N PRO A 297 25.60 4.82 -21.42
CA PRO A 297 25.41 3.84 -20.34
C PRO A 297 24.53 4.30 -19.16
N CYS A 298 23.95 5.50 -19.19
CA CYS A 298 23.01 5.94 -18.15
C CYS A 298 21.68 5.17 -18.24
N VAL A 299 21.03 5.00 -17.10
CA VAL A 299 19.73 4.30 -16.98
C VAL A 299 18.83 5.04 -15.99
N GLY A 300 17.57 5.32 -16.37
CA GLY A 300 16.56 5.99 -15.53
C GLY A 300 15.74 7.06 -16.24
N SER A 301 15.30 8.06 -15.48
CA SER A 301 14.43 9.18 -15.90
C SER A 301 14.98 10.52 -15.41
N ILE A 302 14.82 11.57 -16.23
CA ILE A 302 15.24 12.95 -15.89
C ILE A 302 14.07 13.87 -15.52
N ASN A 303 12.84 13.52 -15.90
CA ASN A 303 11.59 14.24 -15.62
C ASN A 303 11.62 15.79 -15.70
N GLU A 304 12.47 16.33 -16.57
CA GLU A 304 12.69 17.77 -16.78
C GLU A 304 13.21 18.55 -15.55
N GLU A 305 13.77 17.86 -14.56
CA GLU A 305 14.44 18.51 -13.43
C GLU A 305 15.94 18.67 -13.70
N LYS A 306 16.53 19.77 -13.20
CA LYS A 306 17.98 19.96 -13.18
C LYS A 306 18.55 19.46 -11.86
N VAL A 307 19.75 18.90 -11.91
CA VAL A 307 20.50 18.55 -10.69
C VAL A 307 20.69 19.81 -9.85
N ALA A 308 20.43 19.70 -8.55
CA ALA A 308 20.70 20.74 -7.55
C ALA A 308 21.85 20.26 -6.66
N PRO A 309 23.11 20.57 -7.00
CA PRO A 309 24.26 20.03 -6.28
C PRO A 309 24.55 20.77 -4.97
N GLN A 310 25.39 20.16 -4.14
CA GLN A 310 26.06 20.76 -3.00
C GLN A 310 26.72 22.10 -3.38
N GLN A 311 26.81 23.02 -2.42
CA GLN A 311 27.28 24.39 -2.64
C GLN A 311 28.74 24.50 -3.10
N VAL A 312 29.59 23.56 -2.67
CA VAL A 312 31.00 23.52 -3.03
C VAL A 312 31.54 22.10 -2.93
N GLU A 313 32.33 21.71 -3.92
CA GLU A 313 33.14 20.48 -3.87
C GLU A 313 34.43 20.71 -3.07
N THR A 314 34.54 20.06 -1.91
CA THR A 314 35.69 20.20 -0.98
C THR A 314 36.79 19.16 -1.20
N GLY A 315 36.62 18.23 -2.15
CA GLY A 315 37.61 17.22 -2.52
C GLY A 315 37.19 15.78 -2.23
N ILE A 316 35.97 15.54 -1.75
CA ILE A 316 35.44 14.19 -1.48
C ILE A 316 35.40 13.36 -2.77
N MET A 317 34.96 13.93 -3.89
CA MET A 317 34.86 13.18 -5.16
C MET A 317 36.23 12.74 -5.66
N LYS A 318 37.28 13.54 -5.44
CA LYS A 318 38.67 13.16 -5.77
C LYS A 318 39.10 11.94 -4.96
N LEU A 319 38.80 11.92 -3.66
CA LEU A 319 39.13 10.80 -2.78
C LEU A 319 38.38 9.52 -3.19
N LEU A 320 37.07 9.62 -3.44
CA LEU A 320 36.24 8.49 -3.88
C LEU A 320 36.71 7.90 -5.22
N LEU A 321 37.09 8.77 -6.18
CA LEU A 321 37.66 8.33 -7.46
C LEU A 321 39.01 7.63 -7.33
N GLN A 322 39.79 7.94 -6.30
CA GLN A 322 41.08 7.28 -6.04
C GLN A 322 40.90 5.92 -5.37
N ARG A 323 39.76 5.67 -4.71
CA ARG A 323 39.51 4.45 -3.95
C ARG A 323 38.75 3.39 -4.77
N PRO A 324 39.39 2.27 -5.18
CA PRO A 324 38.79 1.31 -6.11
C PRO A 324 37.66 0.45 -5.51
N SER A 325 37.59 0.34 -4.18
CA SER A 325 36.52 -0.37 -3.47
C SER A 325 35.17 0.35 -3.57
N VAL A 326 35.15 1.67 -3.68
CA VAL A 326 33.92 2.44 -3.83
C VAL A 326 33.29 2.17 -5.19
N LYS A 327 32.04 1.71 -5.21
CA LYS A 327 31.33 1.30 -6.44
C LYS A 327 30.23 2.26 -6.85
N ALA A 328 29.48 2.77 -5.88
CA ALA A 328 28.32 3.61 -6.15
C ALA A 328 28.09 4.64 -5.03
N ILE A 329 27.49 5.75 -5.42
CA ILE A 329 27.02 6.81 -4.54
C ILE A 329 25.53 7.03 -4.81
N PHE A 330 24.73 7.09 -3.76
CA PHE A 330 23.28 7.31 -3.84
C PHE A 330 22.90 8.64 -3.18
N SER A 331 22.05 9.40 -3.88
CA SER A 331 21.55 10.72 -3.47
C SER A 331 20.03 10.82 -3.56
N GLY A 332 19.41 11.60 -2.67
CA GLY A 332 18.02 12.06 -2.78
C GLY A 332 17.96 13.46 -3.41
N HIS A 333 17.21 14.37 -2.77
CA HIS A 333 17.16 15.82 -2.96
C HIS A 333 16.50 16.31 -4.26
N ASN A 334 16.76 15.64 -5.38
CA ASN A 334 16.15 15.99 -6.66
C ASN A 334 14.96 15.07 -6.96
N HIS A 335 13.75 15.62 -6.80
CA HIS A 335 12.52 14.83 -6.71
C HIS A 335 12.09 14.14 -8.02
N GLY A 336 12.54 14.67 -9.15
CA GLY A 336 12.27 14.20 -10.50
C GLY A 336 13.35 13.28 -11.06
N LEU A 337 14.50 13.16 -10.39
CA LEU A 337 15.62 12.38 -10.88
C LEU A 337 15.63 10.98 -10.27
N ASP A 338 15.74 9.96 -11.12
CA ASP A 338 15.93 8.56 -10.68
C ASP A 338 16.97 7.83 -11.53
N TRP A 339 17.86 8.57 -12.19
CA TRP A 339 18.89 7.97 -13.04
C TRP A 339 20.15 7.54 -12.28
N CYS A 340 20.85 6.58 -12.88
CA CYS A 340 22.21 6.17 -12.56
C CYS A 340 23.10 6.40 -13.79
N CYS A 341 24.19 7.14 -13.62
CA CYS A 341 25.16 7.41 -14.67
C CYS A 341 26.59 7.09 -14.19
N PRO A 342 27.45 6.54 -15.07
CA PRO A 342 28.84 6.32 -14.71
C PRO A 342 29.62 7.65 -14.71
N TYR A 343 30.39 7.86 -13.65
CA TYR A 343 31.38 8.90 -13.53
C TYR A 343 32.75 8.22 -13.33
N ASN A 344 33.48 8.04 -14.42
CA ASN A 344 34.69 7.23 -14.47
C ASN A 344 34.42 5.78 -14.00
N LYS A 345 34.94 5.35 -12.84
CA LYS A 345 34.74 4.00 -12.28
C LYS A 345 33.60 3.92 -11.25
N LEU A 346 32.91 5.03 -10.99
CA LEU A 346 31.84 5.14 -9.99
C LEU A 346 30.48 5.23 -10.67
N TRP A 347 29.45 4.68 -10.03
CA TRP A 347 28.06 4.97 -10.37
C TRP A 347 27.53 6.11 -9.50
N LEU A 348 27.00 7.16 -10.13
CA LEU A 348 26.27 8.24 -9.46
C LEU A 348 24.79 8.01 -9.69
N CYS A 349 24.04 7.79 -8.61
CA CYS A 349 22.65 7.36 -8.66
C CYS A 349 21.74 8.23 -7.79
N PHE A 350 20.52 8.46 -8.28
CA PHE A 350 19.43 9.03 -7.49
C PHE A 350 18.49 7.95 -6.94
N GLY A 351 18.03 8.13 -5.70
CA GLY A 351 17.18 7.20 -4.95
C GLY A 351 15.72 7.16 -5.39
N ARG A 352 15.28 8.15 -6.20
CA ARG A 352 13.89 8.46 -6.55
C ARG A 352 13.07 8.97 -5.37
N HIS A 353 12.30 10.02 -5.62
CA HIS A 353 11.33 10.59 -4.68
C HIS A 353 10.22 9.59 -4.34
N SER A 354 10.11 9.28 -3.06
CA SER A 354 9.16 8.31 -2.52
C SER A 354 7.93 8.97 -1.90
N GLY A 355 8.04 10.25 -1.50
CA GLY A 355 6.96 11.01 -0.86
C GLY A 355 5.94 11.57 -1.83
N TYR A 356 4.77 11.94 -1.33
CA TYR A 356 3.83 12.85 -1.98
C TYR A 356 3.94 14.28 -1.42
N GLY A 357 4.73 14.49 -0.36
CA GLY A 357 5.10 15.80 0.15
C GLY A 357 6.15 16.49 -0.75
N GLY A 358 6.42 17.77 -0.49
CA GLY A 358 7.36 18.54 -1.30
C GLY A 358 6.84 18.88 -2.71
N TYR A 359 7.74 19.10 -3.67
CA TYR A 359 7.36 19.41 -5.06
C TYR A 359 7.41 18.18 -5.97
N GLY A 360 6.89 18.31 -7.20
CA GLY A 360 6.96 17.22 -8.17
C GLY A 360 5.79 16.24 -8.13
N GLY A 361 4.62 16.66 -7.63
CA GLY A 361 3.40 15.84 -7.54
C GLY A 361 2.89 15.22 -8.86
N LYS A 362 3.43 15.62 -10.01
CA LYS A 362 3.13 15.02 -11.32
C LYS A 362 3.92 13.75 -11.64
N TRP A 363 5.02 13.50 -10.93
CA TRP A 363 5.88 12.34 -11.16
C TRP A 363 5.40 11.14 -10.37
N GLN A 364 5.46 9.96 -10.97
CA GLN A 364 5.15 8.72 -10.26
C GLN A 364 6.15 8.51 -9.12
N LYS A 365 5.70 7.95 -8.00
CA LYS A 365 6.52 7.70 -6.81
C LYS A 365 7.06 6.29 -6.78
N GLY A 366 8.10 6.06 -5.98
CA GLY A 366 8.72 4.75 -5.86
C GLY A 366 10.04 4.84 -5.12
N SER A 367 10.84 3.80 -5.23
CA SER A 367 12.09 3.65 -4.48
C SER A 367 13.13 2.94 -5.31
N ARG A 368 14.39 3.32 -5.11
CA ARG A 368 15.51 2.54 -5.61
C ARG A 368 15.79 1.34 -4.70
N ILE A 369 15.93 0.20 -5.33
CA ILE A 369 16.32 -1.05 -4.69
C ILE A 369 17.78 -1.36 -5.02
N LEU A 370 18.48 -1.88 -4.04
CA LEU A 370 19.85 -2.38 -4.15
C LEU A 370 19.88 -3.82 -3.65
N GLN A 371 20.36 -4.73 -4.49
CA GLN A 371 20.51 -6.14 -4.14
C GLN A 371 21.98 -6.52 -4.18
N ILE A 372 22.46 -7.06 -3.08
CA ILE A 372 23.78 -7.68 -2.94
C ILE A 372 23.58 -9.19 -2.91
N THR A 373 24.29 -9.90 -3.78
CA THR A 373 24.27 -11.36 -3.82
C THR A 373 25.67 -11.86 -3.50
N GLN A 374 25.81 -12.81 -2.58
CA GLN A 374 27.11 -13.32 -2.13
C GLN A 374 27.79 -14.20 -3.19
N HIS A 375 27.04 -15.07 -3.89
CA HIS A 375 27.59 -16.08 -4.80
C HIS A 375 26.83 -16.19 -6.13
N PRO A 376 27.45 -15.84 -7.29
CA PRO A 376 28.68 -15.04 -7.39
C PRO A 376 28.45 -13.62 -6.85
N PHE A 377 29.51 -12.99 -6.33
CA PHE A 377 29.37 -11.66 -5.74
C PHE A 377 28.93 -10.65 -6.79
N SER A 378 27.76 -10.03 -6.58
CA SER A 378 27.24 -9.00 -7.47
C SER A 378 26.39 -7.97 -6.72
N ILE A 379 26.33 -6.76 -7.28
CA ILE A 379 25.54 -5.64 -6.79
C ILE A 379 24.66 -5.16 -7.94
N LYS A 380 23.35 -5.30 -7.79
CA LYS A 380 22.34 -4.89 -8.77
C LYS A 380 21.48 -3.77 -8.18
N SER A 381 20.95 -2.90 -9.05
CA SER A 381 19.97 -1.91 -8.65
C SER A 381 18.86 -1.76 -9.68
N TRP A 382 17.68 -1.35 -9.25
CA TRP A 382 16.54 -0.99 -10.08
C TRP A 382 15.64 -0.01 -9.34
N ILE A 383 14.65 0.54 -10.02
CA ILE A 383 13.56 1.30 -9.42
C ILE A 383 12.32 0.41 -9.29
N ARG A 384 11.77 0.33 -8.09
CA ARG A 384 10.42 -0.17 -7.83
C ARG A 384 9.46 1.01 -7.80
N MET A 385 8.55 1.03 -8.75
CA MET A 385 7.50 2.05 -8.86
C MET A 385 6.37 1.75 -7.86
N GLU A 386 5.60 2.77 -7.47
CA GLU A 386 4.47 2.64 -6.53
C GLU A 386 3.33 1.73 -7.03
N ASP A 387 3.25 1.51 -8.35
CA ASP A 387 2.31 0.58 -9.00
C ASP A 387 2.86 -0.85 -9.11
N GLY A 388 4.03 -1.10 -8.52
CA GLY A 388 4.73 -2.38 -8.58
C GLY A 388 5.52 -2.60 -9.86
N HIS A 389 5.56 -1.69 -10.83
CA HIS A 389 6.42 -1.86 -12.00
C HIS A 389 7.92 -1.78 -11.64
N VAL A 390 8.77 -2.52 -12.36
CA VAL A 390 10.23 -2.42 -12.27
C VAL A 390 10.75 -1.65 -13.47
N HIS A 391 11.53 -0.61 -13.21
CA HIS A 391 12.21 0.16 -14.24
C HIS A 391 13.69 0.40 -13.86
N SER A 392 14.48 0.90 -14.80
CA SER A 392 15.88 1.30 -14.61
C SER A 392 16.83 0.24 -14.04
N GLN A 393 16.67 -1.03 -14.42
CA GLN A 393 17.53 -2.10 -13.91
C GLN A 393 18.96 -1.98 -14.44
N LEU A 394 19.94 -2.07 -13.55
CA LEU A 394 21.36 -2.06 -13.88
C LEU A 394 22.20 -2.95 -12.94
N LEU A 395 23.35 -3.37 -13.46
CA LEU A 395 24.38 -4.09 -12.72
C LEU A 395 25.49 -3.11 -12.35
N LEU A 396 25.64 -2.81 -11.05
CA LEU A 396 26.64 -1.86 -10.55
C LEU A 396 28.02 -2.51 -10.46
N PHE A 397 28.07 -3.77 -10.03
CA PHE A 397 29.32 -4.52 -9.88
C PHE A 397 29.08 -6.02 -9.99
N ASN A 398 30.03 -6.74 -10.57
CA ASN A 398 30.05 -8.21 -10.57
C ASN A 398 31.50 -8.71 -10.58
N SER A 399 31.78 -9.64 -9.68
CA SER A 399 33.09 -10.29 -9.52
C SER A 399 33.52 -11.15 -10.73
N THR A 400 32.58 -11.65 -11.54
CA THR A 400 32.89 -12.50 -12.71
C THR A 400 33.10 -11.75 -14.03
N LEU A 401 32.81 -10.44 -14.08
CA LEU A 401 32.72 -9.66 -15.33
C LEU A 401 34.05 -9.02 -15.78
N LEU A 402 35.20 -9.55 -15.33
CA LEU A 402 36.52 -9.18 -15.86
C LEU A 402 36.83 -9.82 -17.23
N LEU A 403 35.90 -10.55 -17.85
CA LEU A 403 36.06 -11.12 -19.19
C LEU A 403 34.76 -10.96 -20.02
N ASN A 404 34.92 -10.32 -21.18
CA ASN A 404 34.00 -10.24 -22.34
C ASN A 404 32.70 -9.43 -22.24
N THR A 405 32.70 -8.28 -22.91
CA THR A 405 31.50 -7.56 -23.36
C THR A 405 31.17 -7.92 -24.82
N SER A 406 30.00 -8.50 -25.09
CA SER A 406 29.20 -8.14 -26.29
C SER A 406 27.79 -8.75 -26.27
N ASN A 407 26.83 -7.88 -26.63
CA ASN A 407 25.52 -8.12 -27.24
C ASN A 407 24.38 -8.79 -26.45
N PHE A 408 23.35 -7.99 -26.15
CA PHE A 408 21.95 -8.43 -26.16
C PHE A 408 21.06 -7.37 -26.81
N HIS A 409 20.36 -7.76 -27.88
CA HIS A 409 19.25 -7.04 -28.51
C HIS A 409 17.92 -7.57 -27.96
N TYR A 410 16.93 -6.69 -27.74
CA TYR A 410 15.56 -7.06 -27.43
C TYR A 410 14.61 -6.54 -28.52
N HIS A 411 13.75 -7.42 -29.02
CA HIS A 411 12.61 -7.12 -29.88
C HIS A 411 11.35 -6.89 -29.03
N TYR A 412 10.50 -5.95 -29.48
CA TYR A 412 9.19 -5.68 -28.92
C TYR A 412 8.16 -5.89 -30.04
N GLU A 413 7.16 -6.74 -29.81
CA GLU A 413 5.96 -6.82 -30.65
C GLU A 413 4.71 -6.67 -29.77
N ARG A 414 3.78 -5.83 -30.24
CA ARG A 414 2.44 -5.63 -29.70
C ARG A 414 1.42 -6.27 -30.64
N SER A 415 0.50 -7.04 -30.10
CA SER A 415 -0.80 -7.33 -30.73
C SER A 415 -1.91 -7.31 -29.68
N GLY A 416 -3.05 -6.72 -30.03
CA GLY A 416 -4.21 -6.53 -29.15
C GLY A 416 -5.06 -7.78 -29.03
N TRP A 417 -5.64 -8.02 -27.85
CA TRP A 417 -6.47 -9.19 -27.56
C TRP A 417 -7.80 -8.79 -26.91
N THR A 418 -8.89 -9.37 -27.42
CA THR A 418 -10.13 -9.59 -26.70
C THR A 418 -9.90 -10.64 -25.61
N VAL A 419 -10.13 -10.28 -24.35
CA VAL A 419 -9.77 -11.09 -23.19
C VAL A 419 -10.88 -12.10 -22.85
N SER A 420 -10.59 -13.40 -22.91
CA SER A 420 -11.45 -14.52 -22.45
C SER A 420 -10.82 -15.19 -21.23
N LEU A 421 -11.62 -15.58 -20.23
CA LEU A 421 -11.15 -16.38 -19.09
C LEU A 421 -11.00 -17.84 -19.53
N ARG A 422 -9.97 -18.55 -19.06
CA ARG A 422 -9.70 -19.95 -19.45
C ARG A 422 -9.52 -20.82 -18.22
N MET A 423 -10.14 -21.99 -18.22
CA MET A 423 -9.95 -22.97 -17.15
C MET A 423 -8.55 -23.60 -17.20
N LYS A 424 -8.02 -24.01 -16.05
CA LYS A 424 -6.73 -24.72 -15.93
C LYS A 424 -6.96 -26.24 -15.96
N GLU A 425 -6.09 -26.98 -16.64
CA GLU A 425 -6.07 -28.44 -16.53
C GLU A 425 -5.49 -28.85 -15.16
N GLU A 426 -6.25 -29.61 -14.36
CA GLU A 426 -5.73 -30.25 -13.15
C GLU A 426 -5.15 -31.64 -13.47
N LYS A 427 -3.93 -31.92 -13.00
CA LYS A 427 -3.32 -33.26 -13.05
C LYS A 427 -3.86 -34.12 -11.91
N TRP A 428 -4.88 -34.94 -12.19
CA TRP A 428 -5.33 -36.01 -11.29
C TRP A 428 -4.80 -37.37 -11.78
N GLU A 429 -3.74 -37.86 -11.16
CA GLU A 429 -2.99 -39.03 -11.63
C GLU A 429 -3.51 -40.41 -11.18
N GLU A 430 -4.75 -40.55 -10.69
CA GLU A 430 -5.22 -41.87 -10.20
C GLU A 430 -6.53 -42.45 -10.74
N LEU A 431 -7.32 -41.77 -11.60
CA LEU A 431 -8.56 -42.38 -12.13
C LEU A 431 -8.90 -42.09 -13.61
N GLY A 432 -7.93 -41.62 -14.42
CA GLY A 432 -8.08 -41.58 -15.89
C GLY A 432 -9.13 -40.58 -16.43
N ARG A 433 -9.62 -39.65 -15.61
CA ARG A 433 -10.44 -38.50 -16.06
C ARG A 433 -9.73 -37.20 -15.71
N ARG A 434 -9.34 -36.43 -16.73
CA ARG A 434 -8.98 -35.01 -16.57
C ARG A 434 -10.27 -34.24 -16.27
N SER A 435 -10.33 -33.54 -15.14
CA SER A 435 -11.40 -32.60 -14.83
C SER A 435 -10.77 -31.23 -14.67
N ALA A 436 -11.15 -30.28 -15.54
CA ALA A 436 -10.75 -28.89 -15.40
C ALA A 436 -11.76 -28.17 -14.49
N ALA A 437 -11.25 -27.52 -13.45
CA ALA A 437 -12.02 -26.70 -12.51
C ALA A 437 -11.58 -25.23 -12.65
N PHE A 438 -12.51 -24.32 -12.36
CA PHE A 438 -12.25 -22.89 -12.29
C PHE A 438 -12.85 -22.33 -11.01
N LYS A 439 -11.99 -21.82 -10.12
CA LYS A 439 -12.38 -21.36 -8.80
C LYS A 439 -12.40 -19.84 -8.71
N ILE A 440 -13.49 -19.30 -8.17
CA ILE A 440 -13.74 -17.87 -8.01
C ILE A 440 -13.93 -17.57 -6.52
N ALA A 441 -13.19 -16.61 -5.97
CA ALA A 441 -13.47 -16.06 -4.64
C ALA A 441 -14.30 -14.77 -4.77
N LEU A 442 -15.39 -14.67 -3.99
CA LEU A 442 -16.26 -13.50 -3.94
C LEU A 442 -15.90 -12.66 -2.71
N PHE A 443 -15.35 -11.47 -2.90
CA PHE A 443 -15.11 -10.51 -1.83
C PHE A 443 -16.17 -9.42 -1.86
N ALA A 444 -16.98 -9.36 -0.82
CA ALA A 444 -18.08 -8.41 -0.69
C ALA A 444 -17.93 -7.59 0.59
N ASP A 445 -18.42 -6.35 0.55
CA ASP A 445 -18.56 -5.48 1.72
C ASP A 445 -17.22 -5.27 2.42
N LEU A 446 -16.17 -4.87 1.70
CA LEU A 446 -14.84 -4.66 2.29
C LEU A 446 -14.77 -3.37 3.11
N HIS A 447 -15.49 -2.35 2.69
CA HIS A 447 -15.66 -1.06 3.36
C HIS A 447 -14.35 -0.30 3.64
N PHE A 448 -13.35 -0.42 2.77
CA PHE A 448 -12.07 0.28 2.96
C PHE A 448 -12.25 1.79 3.12
N GLY A 449 -11.48 2.39 4.03
CA GLY A 449 -11.55 3.82 4.33
C GLY A 449 -12.74 4.25 5.19
N GLU A 450 -13.43 3.31 5.84
CA GLU A 450 -14.42 3.66 6.85
C GLU A 450 -13.75 4.29 8.09
N ASN A 451 -14.32 5.39 8.60
CA ASN A 451 -13.82 6.10 9.78
C ASN A 451 -12.30 6.38 9.67
N ALA A 452 -11.85 6.75 8.46
CA ALA A 452 -10.45 6.94 8.10
C ALA A 452 -9.73 8.04 8.91
N TRP A 453 -10.47 8.89 9.62
CA TRP A 453 -9.95 9.95 10.48
C TRP A 453 -9.60 9.49 11.90
N SER A 454 -9.75 8.20 12.23
CA SER A 454 -9.40 7.63 13.53
C SER A 454 -8.53 6.38 13.38
N ASP A 455 -7.83 5.99 14.45
CA ASP A 455 -7.00 4.77 14.47
C ASP A 455 -7.78 3.47 14.22
N TRP A 456 -9.10 3.49 14.42
CA TRP A 456 -9.93 2.30 14.24
C TRP A 456 -10.07 1.89 12.77
N GLY A 457 -10.21 2.87 11.86
CA GLY A 457 -10.49 2.64 10.43
C GLY A 457 -9.35 1.93 9.70
N PRO A 458 -8.13 2.50 9.67
CA PRO A 458 -6.96 1.85 9.07
C PRO A 458 -6.67 0.47 9.68
N LYS A 459 -7.01 0.27 10.97
CA LYS A 459 -6.85 -1.04 11.59
C LYS A 459 -7.82 -2.07 11.04
N GLN A 460 -9.04 -1.68 10.67
CA GLN A 460 -9.98 -2.58 10.01
C GLN A 460 -9.54 -2.90 8.59
N ASP A 461 -9.00 -1.93 7.84
CA ASP A 461 -8.46 -2.15 6.50
C ASP A 461 -7.32 -3.21 6.53
N GLU A 462 -6.40 -3.12 7.50
CA GLU A 462 -5.37 -4.16 7.72
C GLU A 462 -5.96 -5.54 8.03
N ASN A 463 -7.03 -5.59 8.84
CA ASN A 463 -7.68 -6.86 9.17
C ASN A 463 -8.40 -7.44 7.94
N SER A 464 -9.05 -6.61 7.12
CA SER A 464 -9.64 -7.00 5.84
C SER A 464 -8.59 -7.60 4.88
N ILE A 465 -7.40 -6.98 4.78
CA ILE A 465 -6.26 -7.51 4.01
C ILE A 465 -5.87 -8.92 4.48
N ARG A 466 -5.86 -9.13 5.80
CA ARG A 466 -5.53 -10.43 6.39
C ARG A 466 -6.56 -11.50 6.04
N VAL A 467 -7.86 -11.18 6.13
CA VAL A 467 -8.94 -12.11 5.75
C VAL A 467 -8.82 -12.48 4.28
N MET A 468 -8.69 -11.48 3.40
CA MET A 468 -8.55 -11.71 1.96
C MET A 468 -7.33 -12.59 1.68
N SER A 469 -6.17 -12.26 2.27
CA SER A 469 -4.95 -13.07 2.12
C SER A 469 -5.15 -14.51 2.57
N ASN A 470 -5.73 -14.74 3.75
CA ASN A 470 -6.01 -16.08 4.25
C ASN A 470 -6.92 -16.86 3.30
N VAL A 471 -8.02 -16.26 2.82
CA VAL A 471 -8.93 -16.91 1.87
C VAL A 471 -8.21 -17.26 0.57
N LEU A 472 -7.44 -16.32 0.01
CA LEU A 472 -6.68 -16.55 -1.23
C LEU A 472 -5.66 -17.67 -1.06
N ASP A 473 -5.04 -17.79 0.12
CA ASP A 473 -4.04 -18.83 0.40
C ASP A 473 -4.68 -20.20 0.66
N TYR A 474 -5.84 -20.25 1.33
CA TYR A 474 -6.58 -21.50 1.55
C TYR A 474 -7.23 -22.04 0.29
N GLU A 475 -7.66 -21.17 -0.62
CA GLU A 475 -8.47 -21.56 -1.78
C GLU A 475 -7.71 -21.57 -3.09
N THR A 476 -6.64 -20.79 -3.19
CA THR A 476 -5.86 -20.56 -4.42
C THR A 476 -6.77 -20.35 -5.65
N PRO A 477 -7.67 -19.35 -5.63
CA PRO A 477 -8.66 -19.18 -6.69
C PRO A 477 -8.01 -18.75 -8.01
N ASP A 478 -8.65 -19.10 -9.13
CA ASP A 478 -8.25 -18.67 -10.47
C ASP A 478 -8.69 -17.24 -10.78
N PHE A 479 -9.73 -16.77 -10.08
CA PHE A 479 -10.34 -15.47 -10.32
C PHE A 479 -10.92 -14.88 -9.03
N VAL A 480 -10.97 -13.55 -8.95
CA VAL A 480 -11.64 -12.84 -7.85
C VAL A 480 -12.74 -11.94 -8.39
N ILE A 481 -13.88 -11.91 -7.69
CA ILE A 481 -14.93 -10.93 -7.94
C ILE A 481 -15.08 -10.04 -6.70
N TYR A 482 -14.86 -8.75 -6.88
CA TYR A 482 -15.24 -7.73 -5.89
C TYR A 482 -16.72 -7.38 -6.09
N LEU A 483 -17.55 -7.82 -5.15
CA LEU A 483 -19.01 -7.83 -5.24
C LEU A 483 -19.64 -6.61 -4.55
N GLY A 484 -19.09 -5.42 -4.82
CA GLY A 484 -19.56 -4.13 -4.30
C GLY A 484 -19.21 -3.82 -2.85
N ASP A 485 -19.34 -2.54 -2.50
CA ASP A 485 -18.95 -1.94 -1.23
C ASP A 485 -17.48 -2.26 -0.89
N VAL A 486 -16.63 -2.08 -1.90
CA VAL A 486 -15.18 -2.23 -1.80
C VAL A 486 -14.59 -1.11 -0.93
N ILE A 487 -15.09 0.11 -1.11
CA ILE A 487 -14.72 1.29 -0.30
C ILE A 487 -15.95 1.95 0.33
N THR A 488 -15.72 2.73 1.38
CA THR A 488 -16.75 3.54 2.04
C THR A 488 -16.59 5.02 1.67
N ALA A 489 -16.99 5.42 0.45
CA ALA A 489 -16.74 6.77 -0.07
C ALA A 489 -17.32 7.89 0.83
N ASN A 490 -18.47 7.65 1.46
CA ASN A 490 -19.07 8.55 2.45
C ASN A 490 -18.41 8.53 3.84
N ASN A 491 -17.24 7.92 3.99
CA ASN A 491 -16.33 8.07 5.12
C ASN A 491 -14.91 8.51 4.71
N ILE A 492 -14.71 8.78 3.42
CA ILE A 492 -13.43 9.13 2.85
C ILE A 492 -13.44 10.63 2.53
N ALA A 493 -12.86 11.44 3.40
CA ALA A 493 -12.86 12.91 3.31
C ALA A 493 -11.87 13.46 2.26
N ILE A 494 -11.74 12.80 1.11
CA ILE A 494 -10.77 13.14 0.06
C ILE A 494 -11.42 13.05 -1.32
N LYS A 495 -11.00 13.93 -2.23
CA LYS A 495 -11.55 13.99 -3.59
C LYS A 495 -11.25 12.72 -4.41
N ASN A 496 -10.09 12.11 -4.15
CA ASN A 496 -9.60 10.93 -4.87
C ASN A 496 -9.40 9.74 -3.93
N ALA A 497 -10.40 8.86 -3.81
CA ALA A 497 -10.42 7.66 -3.01
C ALA A 497 -9.71 6.45 -3.65
N SER A 498 -9.04 6.64 -4.81
CA SER A 498 -8.34 5.54 -5.50
C SER A 498 -7.25 4.86 -4.68
N LEU A 499 -6.72 5.51 -3.64
CA LEU A 499 -5.80 4.88 -2.70
C LEU A 499 -6.46 3.68 -1.99
N TYR A 500 -7.65 3.88 -1.42
CA TYR A 500 -8.39 2.83 -0.72
C TYR A 500 -8.84 1.73 -1.68
N TRP A 501 -9.21 2.10 -2.91
CA TRP A 501 -9.50 1.13 -3.97
C TRP A 501 -8.28 0.26 -4.27
N ASN A 502 -7.10 0.88 -4.42
CA ASN A 502 -5.85 0.18 -4.69
C ASN A 502 -5.37 -0.69 -3.53
N GLN A 503 -5.65 -0.30 -2.29
CA GLN A 503 -5.39 -1.09 -1.09
C GLN A 503 -6.32 -2.30 -1.02
N ALA A 504 -7.62 -2.10 -1.24
CA ALA A 504 -8.61 -3.18 -1.21
C ALA A 504 -8.29 -4.28 -2.22
N ILE A 505 -7.82 -3.92 -3.42
CA ILE A 505 -7.47 -4.90 -4.45
C ILE A 505 -6.07 -5.51 -4.32
N SER A 506 -5.24 -5.04 -3.37
CA SER A 506 -3.82 -5.40 -3.30
C SER A 506 -3.58 -6.90 -3.09
N PRO A 507 -4.29 -7.63 -2.21
CA PRO A 507 -3.98 -9.04 -1.94
C PRO A 507 -4.16 -9.94 -3.18
N THR A 508 -5.14 -9.60 -4.00
CA THR A 508 -5.44 -10.25 -5.28
C THR A 508 -4.40 -9.88 -6.34
N ARG A 509 -4.06 -8.58 -6.44
CA ARG A 509 -3.07 -8.06 -7.38
C ARG A 509 -1.67 -8.63 -7.12
N GLU A 510 -1.25 -8.70 -5.85
CA GLU A 510 0.05 -9.21 -5.43
C GLU A 510 0.25 -10.69 -5.80
N ARG A 511 -0.83 -11.47 -5.79
CA ARG A 511 -0.83 -12.88 -6.21
C ARG A 511 -0.97 -13.07 -7.73
N GLY A 512 -1.08 -11.97 -8.49
CA GLY A 512 -1.29 -12.00 -9.94
C GLY A 512 -2.62 -12.67 -10.33
N ILE A 513 -3.60 -12.67 -9.43
CA ILE A 513 -4.90 -13.28 -9.67
C ILE A 513 -5.76 -12.30 -10.48
N PRO A 514 -6.27 -12.69 -11.65
CA PRO A 514 -7.16 -11.83 -12.42
C PRO A 514 -8.49 -11.62 -11.69
N PHE A 515 -9.08 -10.44 -11.86
CA PHE A 515 -10.28 -10.06 -11.11
C PHE A 515 -11.27 -9.20 -11.92
N ALA A 516 -12.49 -9.08 -11.40
CA ALA A 516 -13.53 -8.19 -11.91
C ALA A 516 -14.32 -7.56 -10.76
N THR A 517 -14.93 -6.41 -11.00
CA THR A 517 -15.63 -5.62 -9.97
C THR A 517 -17.03 -5.20 -10.41
N VAL A 518 -17.97 -5.23 -9.48
CA VAL A 518 -19.26 -4.52 -9.55
C VAL A 518 -19.33 -3.52 -8.40
N PHE A 519 -19.98 -2.38 -8.61
CA PHE A 519 -20.13 -1.35 -7.57
C PHE A 519 -21.31 -1.64 -6.64
N GLY A 520 -21.14 -1.27 -5.38
CA GLY A 520 -22.18 -1.19 -4.36
C GLY A 520 -22.56 0.25 -4.02
N ASN A 521 -23.44 0.39 -3.03
CA ASN A 521 -23.97 1.69 -2.64
C ASN A 521 -22.98 2.58 -1.88
N HIS A 522 -21.97 2.02 -1.22
CA HIS A 522 -20.97 2.79 -0.48
C HIS A 522 -19.81 3.27 -1.36
N ASP A 523 -19.56 2.63 -2.50
CA ASP A 523 -18.38 2.90 -3.33
C ASP A 523 -18.32 4.32 -3.90
N ASP A 524 -19.46 5.00 -4.02
CA ASP A 524 -19.54 6.40 -4.45
C ASP A 524 -20.56 7.24 -3.68
N ALA A 525 -20.92 6.80 -2.47
CA ALA A 525 -21.82 7.54 -1.59
C ALA A 525 -21.29 8.94 -1.24
N THR A 526 -22.20 9.92 -1.15
CA THR A 526 -21.85 11.31 -0.85
C THR A 526 -21.42 11.49 0.60
N PHE A 527 -20.39 12.30 0.84
CA PHE A 527 -19.92 12.64 2.19
C PHE A 527 -20.62 13.92 2.66
N GLN A 528 -21.32 13.85 3.80
CA GLN A 528 -21.90 15.00 4.48
C GLN A 528 -21.21 15.21 5.83
N TRP A 529 -20.71 16.42 6.06
CA TRP A 529 -20.04 16.74 7.32
C TRP A 529 -21.06 16.86 8.46
N PRO A 530 -20.84 16.23 9.63
CA PRO A 530 -21.67 16.47 10.81
C PRO A 530 -21.50 17.91 11.28
N ILE A 531 -22.60 18.68 11.35
CA ILE A 531 -22.55 20.11 11.71
C ILE A 531 -21.97 20.35 13.11
N GLN A 532 -22.05 19.34 13.99
CA GLN A 532 -21.53 19.40 15.36
C GLN A 532 -20.00 19.49 15.39
N TRP A 533 -19.29 19.04 14.33
CA TRP A 533 -17.83 19.15 14.20
C TRP A 533 -17.36 20.61 14.10
N PHE A 534 -18.27 21.56 13.84
CA PHE A 534 -17.97 22.98 13.69
C PHE A 534 -18.53 23.85 14.83
N SER A 535 -19.07 23.24 15.90
CA SER A 535 -19.66 23.97 17.03
C SER A 535 -18.67 24.16 18.19
N THR A 536 -17.81 25.18 18.10
CA THR A 536 -17.07 25.73 19.26
C THR A 536 -16.82 27.24 19.03
N PRO A 537 -16.95 28.13 20.04
CA PRO A 537 -16.87 29.58 19.81
C PRO A 537 -15.43 29.96 19.44
N GLY A 538 -15.21 30.31 18.17
CA GLY A 538 -13.90 30.66 17.63
C GLY A 538 -13.69 30.28 16.17
N ILE A 539 -14.56 29.46 15.59
CA ILE A 539 -14.52 29.09 14.16
C ILE A 539 -15.47 30.01 13.38
N PRO A 540 -15.01 30.72 12.33
CA PRO A 540 -15.89 31.49 11.44
C PRO A 540 -16.94 30.56 10.80
N GLN A 541 -18.17 31.05 10.60
CA GLN A 541 -19.20 30.30 9.90
C GLN A 541 -18.72 29.89 8.49
N ILE A 542 -19.01 28.66 8.10
CA ILE A 542 -18.73 28.13 6.76
C ILE A 542 -19.58 28.92 5.74
N LEU A 543 -18.92 29.71 4.89
CA LEU A 543 -19.52 30.27 3.68
C LEU A 543 -19.40 29.22 2.57
N CYS A 544 -20.44 28.41 2.36
CA CYS A 544 -20.50 27.52 1.19
C CYS A 544 -20.63 28.41 -0.09
N PRO A 545 -19.96 28.09 -1.23
CA PRO A 545 -20.09 28.88 -2.45
C PRO A 545 -21.51 28.74 -3.02
N LEU A 546 -22.24 29.85 -3.12
CA LEU A 546 -23.51 29.90 -3.85
C LEU A 546 -23.26 29.60 -5.34
N PRO A 547 -23.96 28.64 -5.95
CA PRO A 547 -24.09 28.63 -7.40
C PRO A 547 -25.02 29.77 -7.77
N ASN A 548 -24.51 30.72 -8.57
CA ASN A 548 -25.22 31.88 -9.11
C ASN A 548 -26.73 31.63 -9.36
N SER A 549 -27.60 32.18 -8.51
CA SER A 549 -28.87 32.85 -8.87
C SER A 549 -29.75 33.04 -7.63
N THR A 550 -30.44 34.18 -7.61
CA THR A 550 -31.39 34.62 -6.60
C THR A 550 -32.62 33.71 -6.53
N THR A 551 -32.82 33.02 -5.40
CA THR A 551 -34.12 32.70 -4.75
C THR A 551 -33.86 31.95 -3.42
N PHE A 552 -34.41 32.44 -2.31
CA PHE A 552 -34.41 31.79 -0.97
C PHE A 552 -35.64 30.85 -0.82
N PRO A 553 -35.80 30.00 0.23
CA PRO A 553 -34.89 29.58 1.32
C PRO A 553 -34.85 28.03 1.56
N GLY A 554 -33.80 27.51 2.19
CA GLY A 554 -33.79 26.14 2.75
C GLY A 554 -32.39 25.67 3.12
N GLU A 555 -32.28 24.93 4.22
CA GLU A 555 -31.06 24.32 4.74
C GLU A 555 -30.36 23.44 3.68
N GLU A 556 -29.41 24.00 2.90
CA GLU A 556 -28.60 23.18 1.99
C GLU A 556 -27.22 22.92 2.60
N GLU A 557 -27.10 21.70 3.11
CA GLU A 557 -25.93 21.09 3.73
C GLU A 557 -24.69 21.17 2.83
N CYS A 558 -23.56 21.56 3.42
CA CYS A 558 -22.26 21.58 2.76
C CYS A 558 -21.81 20.11 2.47
N SER A 559 -22.25 19.55 1.34
CA SER A 559 -21.94 18.18 0.90
C SER A 559 -20.69 18.13 0.02
N PHE A 560 -19.78 17.21 0.34
CA PHE A 560 -18.58 16.95 -0.45
C PHE A 560 -18.81 15.72 -1.35
N LYS A 561 -18.47 15.84 -2.63
CA LYS A 561 -18.56 14.72 -3.59
C LYS A 561 -17.18 14.06 -3.70
N GLY A 562 -17.08 12.82 -3.20
CA GLY A 562 -15.90 11.96 -3.34
C GLY A 562 -15.70 11.45 -4.79
N THR A 563 -14.81 10.48 -4.96
CA THR A 563 -14.56 9.86 -6.28
C THR A 563 -15.79 9.12 -6.77
N THR A 564 -16.17 9.38 -8.02
CA THR A 564 -17.32 8.72 -8.63
C THR A 564 -16.99 7.28 -9.03
N ARG A 565 -17.99 6.40 -9.08
CA ARG A 565 -17.82 5.03 -9.61
C ARG A 565 -17.21 5.00 -11.02
N LEU A 566 -17.52 5.99 -11.87
CA LEU A 566 -16.97 6.07 -13.23
C LEU A 566 -15.47 6.38 -13.20
N GLU A 567 -15.03 7.24 -12.27
CA GLU A 567 -13.61 7.50 -12.06
C GLU A 567 -12.91 6.27 -11.48
N LEU A 568 -13.51 5.59 -10.49
CA LEU A 568 -12.97 4.34 -9.93
C LEU A 568 -12.79 3.27 -11.00
N MET A 569 -13.80 3.02 -11.83
CA MET A 569 -13.73 2.06 -12.95
C MET A 569 -12.63 2.41 -13.94
N LYS A 570 -12.51 3.69 -14.32
CA LYS A 570 -11.43 4.15 -15.23
C LYS A 570 -10.05 3.94 -14.61
N ILE A 571 -9.90 4.21 -13.32
CA ILE A 571 -8.64 4.03 -12.59
C ILE A 571 -8.29 2.55 -12.52
N GLU A 572 -9.26 1.69 -12.18
CA GLU A 572 -9.05 0.24 -12.09
C GLU A 572 -8.59 -0.34 -13.43
N VAL A 573 -9.36 -0.11 -14.49
CA VAL A 573 -9.06 -0.66 -15.83
C VAL A 573 -7.75 -0.10 -16.38
N LYS A 574 -7.46 1.19 -16.16
CA LYS A 574 -6.23 1.81 -16.66
C LYS A 574 -4.98 1.28 -15.94
N HIS A 575 -5.00 1.26 -14.61
CA HIS A 575 -3.81 0.91 -13.83
C HIS A 575 -3.62 -0.60 -13.66
N ASN A 576 -4.67 -1.40 -13.77
CA ASN A 576 -4.61 -2.85 -13.64
C ASN A 576 -4.95 -3.58 -14.94
N HIS A 577 -4.65 -2.97 -16.10
CA HIS A 577 -5.04 -3.49 -17.42
C HIS A 577 -4.61 -4.94 -17.74
N MET A 578 -3.61 -5.48 -17.02
CA MET A 578 -3.18 -6.88 -17.16
C MET A 578 -3.98 -7.87 -16.30
N LEU A 579 -4.65 -7.41 -15.24
CA LEU A 579 -5.33 -8.25 -14.24
C LEU A 579 -6.82 -7.94 -14.07
N SER A 580 -7.26 -6.71 -14.28
CA SER A 580 -8.67 -6.33 -14.22
C SER A 580 -9.36 -6.69 -15.53
N HIS A 581 -10.43 -7.46 -15.43
CA HIS A 581 -11.36 -7.79 -16.51
C HIS A 581 -12.65 -6.96 -16.43
N SER A 582 -12.71 -5.99 -15.52
CA SER A 582 -13.84 -5.09 -15.36
C SER A 582 -14.04 -4.24 -16.61
N LYS A 583 -15.30 -3.93 -16.93
CA LYS A 583 -15.67 -3.11 -18.09
C LYS A 583 -16.81 -2.17 -17.75
N SER A 584 -16.80 -1.01 -18.40
CA SER A 584 -18.03 -0.23 -18.52
C SER A 584 -19.02 -0.93 -19.44
N GLY A 585 -20.30 -0.83 -19.09
CA GLY A 585 -21.37 -1.30 -19.95
C GLY A 585 -21.65 -0.34 -21.10
N PRO A 586 -22.56 -0.74 -22.00
CA PRO A 586 -23.06 0.14 -23.05
C PRO A 586 -23.54 1.48 -22.48
N LYS A 587 -23.31 2.57 -23.24
CA LYS A 587 -23.56 3.94 -22.75
C LYS A 587 -25.03 4.23 -22.53
N GLU A 588 -25.89 3.48 -23.22
CA GLU A 588 -27.35 3.47 -23.11
C GLU A 588 -27.87 2.85 -21.81
N LEU A 589 -27.02 2.12 -21.07
CA LEU A 589 -27.38 1.62 -19.75
C LEU A 589 -27.34 2.72 -18.71
N TRP A 590 -28.23 2.60 -17.73
CA TRP A 590 -28.21 3.45 -16.55
C TRP A 590 -28.29 2.57 -15.29
N PRO A 591 -27.30 2.65 -14.38
CA PRO A 591 -25.96 3.19 -14.62
C PRO A 591 -25.21 2.36 -15.70
N SER A 592 -24.24 2.93 -16.41
CA SER A 592 -23.44 2.24 -17.45
C SER A 592 -22.06 1.78 -16.97
N VAL A 593 -21.80 1.76 -15.65
CA VAL A 593 -20.41 1.73 -15.15
C VAL A 593 -19.87 0.31 -14.91
N SER A 594 -20.61 -0.60 -14.30
CA SER A 594 -20.19 -2.00 -14.10
C SER A 594 -21.25 -2.99 -14.58
N ASN A 595 -21.55 -2.94 -15.88
CA ASN A 595 -22.48 -3.85 -16.54
C ASN A 595 -21.80 -4.57 -17.72
N TYR A 596 -21.50 -5.85 -17.59
CA TYR A 596 -20.76 -6.58 -18.61
C TYR A 596 -20.90 -8.09 -18.44
N VAL A 597 -20.49 -8.82 -19.47
CA VAL A 597 -20.44 -10.28 -19.44
C VAL A 597 -19.02 -10.76 -19.74
N LEU A 598 -18.56 -11.75 -18.97
CA LEU A 598 -17.31 -12.44 -19.20
C LEU A 598 -17.59 -13.88 -19.65
N LYS A 599 -16.86 -14.33 -20.67
CA LYS A 599 -16.88 -15.71 -21.15
C LYS A 599 -15.81 -16.50 -20.42
N LEU A 600 -16.22 -17.58 -19.75
CA LEU A 600 -15.33 -18.64 -19.28
C LEU A 600 -15.24 -19.70 -20.37
N SER A 601 -14.06 -19.90 -20.94
CA SER A 601 -13.81 -20.85 -22.03
C SER A 601 -13.16 -22.14 -21.55
N SER A 602 -13.38 -23.20 -22.32
CA SER A 602 -12.74 -24.50 -22.12
C SER A 602 -11.20 -24.38 -22.22
N PRO A 603 -10.44 -25.21 -21.48
CA PRO A 603 -9.00 -25.32 -21.68
C PRO A 603 -8.65 -25.81 -23.09
N GLU A 604 -9.47 -26.66 -23.69
CA GLU A 604 -9.19 -27.27 -25.00
C GLU A 604 -9.48 -26.32 -26.17
N ASP A 605 -10.55 -25.51 -26.06
CA ASP A 605 -11.00 -24.61 -27.11
C ASP A 605 -11.41 -23.22 -26.54
N PRO A 606 -10.62 -22.16 -26.79
CA PRO A 606 -10.95 -20.79 -26.39
C PRO A 606 -12.28 -20.25 -26.93
N ASP A 607 -12.76 -20.78 -28.05
CA ASP A 607 -14.03 -20.38 -28.65
C ASP A 607 -15.23 -21.13 -28.05
N SER A 608 -14.99 -22.21 -27.32
CA SER A 608 -16.02 -23.00 -26.65
C SER A 608 -16.32 -22.46 -25.23
N PRO A 609 -17.47 -21.82 -24.99
CA PRO A 609 -17.86 -21.32 -23.68
C PRO A 609 -18.32 -22.45 -22.75
N VAL A 610 -17.82 -22.43 -21.51
CA VAL A 610 -18.23 -23.31 -20.41
C VAL A 610 -19.26 -22.64 -19.52
N ALA A 611 -19.11 -21.32 -19.28
CA ALA A 611 -20.08 -20.51 -18.56
C ALA A 611 -20.00 -19.03 -19.00
N PHE A 612 -21.09 -18.29 -18.82
CA PHE A 612 -21.09 -16.83 -18.89
C PHE A 612 -21.30 -16.22 -17.52
N LEU A 613 -20.44 -15.27 -17.16
CA LEU A 613 -20.49 -14.53 -15.89
C LEU A 613 -21.02 -13.13 -16.16
N TYR A 614 -22.22 -12.82 -15.68
CA TYR A 614 -22.88 -11.53 -15.88
C TYR A 614 -22.70 -10.65 -14.65
N PHE A 615 -22.32 -9.40 -14.87
CA PHE A 615 -22.14 -8.36 -13.86
C PHE A 615 -23.16 -7.27 -14.13
N LEU A 616 -23.98 -6.93 -13.13
CA LEU A 616 -24.97 -5.85 -13.23
C LEU A 616 -24.80 -4.87 -12.06
N ASP A 617 -24.76 -3.58 -12.39
CA ASP A 617 -24.70 -2.51 -11.39
C ASP A 617 -26.10 -2.29 -10.79
N SER A 618 -26.31 -2.69 -9.53
CA SER A 618 -27.57 -2.54 -8.81
C SER A 618 -27.85 -1.10 -8.30
N GLY A 619 -26.96 -0.15 -8.60
CA GLY A 619 -27.08 1.23 -8.15
C GLY A 619 -26.80 1.41 -6.66
N GLY A 620 -27.41 2.43 -6.06
CA GLY A 620 -27.12 2.89 -4.69
C GLY A 620 -26.03 3.96 -4.62
N GLY A 621 -25.86 4.58 -3.45
CA GLY A 621 -24.89 5.66 -3.27
C GLY A 621 -25.29 6.94 -4.00
N SER A 622 -24.52 7.33 -5.02
CA SER A 622 -24.88 8.47 -5.88
C SER A 622 -26.00 8.16 -6.89
N TYR A 623 -26.43 6.89 -6.99
CA TYR A 623 -27.51 6.41 -7.85
C TYR A 623 -28.66 5.80 -7.01
N PRO A 624 -29.90 5.81 -7.51
CA PRO A 624 -30.99 4.97 -6.98
C PRO A 624 -30.64 3.48 -6.92
N GLN A 625 -31.16 2.78 -5.91
CA GLN A 625 -30.93 1.34 -5.70
C GLN A 625 -31.90 0.49 -6.52
N LEU A 626 -31.61 0.30 -7.81
CA LEU A 626 -32.45 -0.46 -8.73
C LEU A 626 -31.70 -1.10 -9.90
N ILE A 627 -32.24 -2.18 -10.44
CA ILE A 627 -31.93 -2.68 -11.79
C ILE A 627 -32.93 -2.06 -12.78
N SER A 628 -32.44 -1.32 -13.76
CA SER A 628 -33.25 -0.57 -14.72
C SER A 628 -33.80 -1.45 -15.84
N SER A 629 -34.91 -1.03 -16.47
CA SER A 629 -35.45 -1.71 -17.66
C SER A 629 -34.44 -1.81 -18.80
N ALA A 630 -33.55 -0.83 -18.95
CA ALA A 630 -32.47 -0.87 -19.94
C ALA A 630 -31.48 -2.00 -19.66
N GLN A 631 -31.13 -2.25 -18.38
CA GLN A 631 -30.30 -3.38 -17.99
C GLN A 631 -31.01 -4.72 -18.23
N VAL A 632 -32.33 -4.79 -18.00
CA VAL A 632 -33.15 -5.98 -18.27
C VAL A 632 -33.18 -6.31 -19.78
N GLU A 633 -33.46 -5.30 -20.62
CA GLU A 633 -33.47 -5.44 -22.07
C GLU A 633 -32.08 -5.80 -22.63
N TRP A 634 -31.03 -5.20 -22.07
CA TRP A 634 -29.66 -5.54 -22.42
C TRP A 634 -29.30 -6.97 -22.04
N PHE A 635 -29.66 -7.43 -20.84
CA PHE A 635 -29.44 -8.81 -20.45
C PHE A 635 -30.17 -9.76 -21.40
N ASN A 636 -31.45 -9.53 -21.67
CA ASN A 636 -32.27 -10.36 -22.57
C ASN A 636 -31.69 -10.44 -23.99
N SER A 637 -31.37 -9.28 -24.57
CA SER A 637 -30.80 -9.22 -25.91
C SER A 637 -29.39 -9.83 -25.97
N THR A 638 -28.58 -9.64 -24.93
CA THR A 638 -27.23 -10.21 -24.87
C THR A 638 -27.27 -11.73 -24.76
N THR A 639 -28.09 -12.31 -23.87
CA THR A 639 -28.20 -13.77 -23.75
C THR A 639 -28.74 -14.40 -25.04
N GLN A 640 -29.75 -13.80 -25.67
CA GLN A 640 -30.26 -14.28 -26.97
C GLN A 640 -29.20 -14.24 -28.08
N ASN A 641 -28.27 -13.29 -28.04
CA ASN A 641 -27.21 -13.15 -29.03
C ASN A 641 -26.04 -14.13 -28.79
N ILE A 642 -25.53 -14.22 -27.56
CA ILE A 642 -24.33 -15.00 -27.24
C ILE A 642 -24.62 -16.44 -26.80
N ASN A 643 -25.87 -16.72 -26.41
CA ASN A 643 -26.35 -18.02 -25.93
C ASN A 643 -27.76 -18.33 -26.47
N PRO A 644 -28.00 -18.28 -27.79
CA PRO A 644 -29.34 -18.32 -28.41
C PRO A 644 -30.15 -19.58 -28.08
N ASN A 645 -29.50 -20.66 -27.68
CA ASN A 645 -30.13 -21.94 -27.34
C ASN A 645 -30.16 -22.21 -25.83
N SER A 646 -29.74 -21.26 -24.99
CA SER A 646 -29.64 -21.37 -23.53
C SER A 646 -28.89 -22.65 -23.07
N ARG A 647 -27.89 -23.08 -23.84
CA ARG A 647 -27.14 -24.32 -23.59
C ARG A 647 -25.98 -24.11 -22.62
N VAL A 648 -25.42 -22.91 -22.61
CA VAL A 648 -24.31 -22.55 -21.74
C VAL A 648 -24.89 -21.98 -20.45
N PRO A 649 -24.46 -22.46 -19.28
CA PRO A 649 -24.93 -21.94 -18.00
C PRO A 649 -24.44 -20.51 -17.74
N GLU A 650 -25.28 -19.73 -17.07
CA GLU A 650 -25.10 -18.31 -16.80
C GLU A 650 -25.16 -18.08 -15.28
N VAL A 651 -24.17 -17.34 -14.76
CA VAL A 651 -24.06 -16.99 -13.35
C VAL A 651 -24.02 -15.46 -13.23
N ILE A 652 -24.80 -14.92 -12.31
CA ILE A 652 -25.05 -13.48 -12.23
C ILE A 652 -24.51 -12.92 -10.92
N PHE A 653 -23.91 -11.73 -10.99
CA PHE A 653 -23.32 -11.00 -9.89
C PHE A 653 -23.83 -9.56 -9.88
N TRP A 654 -24.41 -9.13 -8.76
CA TRP A 654 -24.70 -7.73 -8.48
C TRP A 654 -24.66 -7.50 -6.96
N HIS A 655 -24.59 -6.25 -6.51
CA HIS A 655 -24.33 -6.00 -5.10
C HIS A 655 -25.57 -6.12 -4.20
N ILE A 656 -26.63 -5.34 -4.45
CA ILE A 656 -27.79 -5.23 -3.56
C ILE A 656 -28.80 -6.36 -3.86
N PRO A 657 -29.31 -7.12 -2.87
CA PRO A 657 -30.22 -8.24 -3.11
C PRO A 657 -31.58 -7.78 -3.67
N SER A 658 -32.17 -8.62 -4.51
CA SER A 658 -33.52 -8.40 -5.03
C SER A 658 -34.61 -8.74 -4.00
N LYS A 659 -35.85 -8.31 -4.25
CA LYS A 659 -37.04 -8.63 -3.44
C LYS A 659 -37.33 -10.13 -3.40
N ALA A 660 -36.82 -10.89 -4.38
CA ALA A 660 -36.87 -12.35 -4.35
C ALA A 660 -36.09 -12.93 -3.16
N TYR A 661 -34.96 -12.34 -2.76
CA TYR A 661 -34.19 -12.77 -1.59
C TYR A 661 -35.03 -12.68 -0.31
N LYS A 662 -35.79 -11.60 -0.14
CA LYS A 662 -36.68 -11.45 1.01
C LYS A 662 -37.81 -12.48 1.04
N LYS A 663 -38.28 -12.93 -0.14
CA LYS A 663 -39.32 -13.98 -0.25
C LYS A 663 -38.78 -15.36 0.14
N VAL A 664 -37.53 -15.67 -0.19
CA VAL A 664 -36.91 -16.97 0.09
C VAL A 664 -36.11 -17.00 1.41
N ALA A 665 -35.94 -15.85 2.06
CA ALA A 665 -35.14 -15.70 3.27
C ALA A 665 -35.59 -16.66 4.40
N PRO A 666 -34.67 -17.46 4.96
CA PRO A 666 -34.96 -18.31 6.11
C PRO A 666 -35.30 -17.47 7.36
N ILE A 667 -36.36 -17.86 8.10
CA ILE A 667 -36.91 -17.04 9.22
C ILE A 667 -36.47 -17.52 10.61
N PHE A 668 -36.48 -18.84 10.87
CA PHE A 668 -36.22 -19.43 12.20
C PHE A 668 -35.00 -20.35 12.26
N GLY A 669 -34.23 -20.42 11.17
CA GLY A 669 -33.11 -21.36 11.00
C GLY A 669 -32.96 -21.71 9.52
N ILE A 670 -31.81 -22.27 9.16
CA ILE A 670 -31.52 -22.70 7.80
C ILE A 670 -31.73 -24.20 7.71
N HIS A 671 -32.67 -24.60 6.85
CA HIS A 671 -33.01 -25.99 6.59
C HIS A 671 -32.83 -26.28 5.10
N LYS A 672 -32.40 -27.51 4.79
CA LYS A 672 -32.31 -27.98 3.40
C LYS A 672 -33.65 -27.74 2.69
N PRO A 673 -33.64 -27.27 1.43
CA PRO A 673 -32.48 -27.16 0.53
C PRO A 673 -31.58 -25.93 0.74
N CYS A 674 -31.94 -24.99 1.61
CA CYS A 674 -31.07 -23.85 1.91
C CYS A 674 -29.83 -24.27 2.74
N VAL A 675 -28.72 -23.56 2.53
CA VAL A 675 -27.47 -23.67 3.32
C VAL A 675 -26.97 -22.28 3.68
N GLY A 676 -26.26 -22.09 4.80
CA GLY A 676 -25.83 -20.75 5.23
C GLY A 676 -26.00 -20.42 6.70
N SER A 677 -25.89 -19.12 6.96
CA SER A 677 -26.09 -18.39 8.19
C SER A 677 -26.94 -17.15 7.91
N ILE A 678 -27.89 -16.86 8.81
CA ILE A 678 -28.70 -15.62 8.79
C ILE A 678 -28.20 -14.56 9.77
N ASN A 679 -27.40 -14.95 10.77
CA ASN A 679 -26.84 -14.09 11.83
C ASN A 679 -27.79 -13.04 12.44
N LYS A 680 -29.10 -13.33 12.46
CA LYS A 680 -30.19 -12.45 12.93
C LYS A 680 -30.33 -11.13 12.15
N GLU A 681 -29.77 -11.05 10.95
CA GLU A 681 -29.99 -9.93 10.05
C GLU A 681 -31.21 -10.19 9.15
N ARG A 682 -31.89 -9.12 8.73
CA ARG A 682 -32.96 -9.17 7.74
C ARG A 682 -32.42 -8.72 6.40
N VAL A 683 -32.92 -9.33 5.32
CA VAL A 683 -32.57 -8.93 3.94
C VAL A 683 -32.96 -7.47 3.69
N ALA A 684 -31.99 -6.66 3.25
CA ALA A 684 -32.16 -5.28 2.82
C ALA A 684 -32.15 -5.23 1.29
N THR A 685 -33.33 -5.15 0.68
CA THR A 685 -33.50 -5.32 -0.78
C THR A 685 -33.40 -4.01 -1.55
N GLN A 686 -33.13 -4.09 -2.84
CA GLN A 686 -33.33 -3.01 -3.80
C GLN A 686 -34.76 -2.42 -3.73
N GLU A 687 -34.89 -1.16 -4.15
CA GLU A 687 -36.16 -0.45 -4.15
C GLU A 687 -37.05 -0.89 -5.33
N VAL A 688 -36.46 -1.08 -6.51
CA VAL A 688 -37.15 -1.39 -7.78
C VAL A 688 -36.29 -2.35 -8.63
N GLU A 689 -36.92 -3.27 -9.37
CA GLU A 689 -36.21 -4.34 -10.13
C GLU A 689 -36.68 -4.52 -11.58
N ASN A 690 -37.72 -3.77 -12.01
CA ASN A 690 -38.21 -3.70 -13.40
C ASN A 690 -38.38 -5.05 -14.15
N GLY A 691 -38.73 -6.12 -13.42
CA GLY A 691 -39.00 -7.44 -14.00
C GLY A 691 -37.76 -8.32 -14.23
N ILE A 692 -36.56 -7.92 -13.79
CA ILE A 692 -35.34 -8.74 -13.98
C ILE A 692 -35.52 -10.17 -13.45
N MET A 693 -36.09 -10.33 -12.25
CA MET A 693 -36.24 -11.65 -11.64
C MET A 693 -37.21 -12.56 -12.40
N GLU A 694 -38.23 -12.00 -13.06
CA GLU A 694 -39.15 -12.79 -13.90
C GLU A 694 -38.39 -13.34 -15.11
N LEU A 695 -37.62 -12.49 -15.78
CA LEU A 695 -36.76 -12.89 -16.90
C LEU A 695 -35.73 -13.96 -16.49
N LEU A 696 -35.09 -13.80 -15.32
CA LEU A 696 -34.09 -14.78 -14.86
C LEU A 696 -34.70 -16.13 -14.54
N VAL A 697 -35.88 -16.16 -13.92
CA VAL A 697 -36.58 -17.42 -13.59
C VAL A 697 -37.05 -18.14 -14.85
N GLU A 698 -37.42 -17.41 -15.91
CA GLU A 698 -37.79 -17.96 -17.21
C GLU A 698 -36.59 -18.42 -18.05
N SER A 699 -35.37 -18.02 -17.69
CA SER A 699 -34.15 -18.34 -18.43
C SER A 699 -33.50 -19.64 -17.92
N PRO A 700 -33.59 -20.78 -18.65
CA PRO A 700 -33.12 -22.07 -18.14
C PRO A 700 -31.58 -22.17 -18.03
N SER A 701 -30.86 -21.28 -18.70
CA SER A 701 -29.40 -21.15 -18.59
C SER A 701 -28.96 -20.53 -17.27
N VAL A 702 -29.78 -19.71 -16.62
CA VAL A 702 -29.40 -18.99 -15.39
C VAL A 702 -29.43 -19.93 -14.20
N LYS A 703 -28.27 -20.13 -13.56
CA LYS A 703 -28.10 -21.08 -12.46
C LYS A 703 -28.09 -20.45 -11.08
N ALA A 704 -27.46 -19.29 -10.96
CA ALA A 704 -27.34 -18.61 -9.68
C ALA A 704 -27.17 -17.10 -9.82
N VAL A 705 -27.64 -16.39 -8.80
CA VAL A 705 -27.40 -14.97 -8.57
C VAL A 705 -26.66 -14.84 -7.25
N PHE A 706 -25.54 -14.11 -7.24
CA PHE A 706 -24.74 -13.82 -6.06
C PHE A 706 -24.78 -12.34 -5.71
N VAL A 707 -24.90 -12.04 -4.40
CA VAL A 707 -25.03 -10.68 -3.85
C VAL A 707 -24.25 -10.47 -2.56
N GLY A 708 -23.96 -9.20 -2.23
CA GLY A 708 -23.33 -8.75 -0.98
C GLY A 708 -24.33 -7.99 -0.09
N HIS A 709 -23.96 -6.79 0.34
CA HIS A 709 -24.78 -5.74 0.99
C HIS A 709 -25.24 -6.02 2.43
N ASN A 710 -25.66 -7.26 2.70
CA ASN A 710 -26.09 -7.69 4.03
C ASN A 710 -24.95 -8.41 4.76
N HIS A 711 -24.47 -7.80 5.84
CA HIS A 711 -23.17 -8.14 6.45
C HIS A 711 -23.14 -9.42 7.29
N GLY A 712 -24.31 -9.88 7.70
CA GLY A 712 -24.55 -11.08 8.48
C GLY A 712 -25.15 -12.21 7.65
N LEU A 713 -25.45 -12.01 6.37
CA LEU A 713 -26.03 -13.05 5.52
C LEU A 713 -24.97 -13.72 4.67
N ASP A 714 -24.99 -15.04 4.64
CA ASP A 714 -24.14 -15.83 3.73
C ASP A 714 -24.86 -17.05 3.13
N TRP A 715 -26.19 -17.06 3.18
CA TRP A 715 -26.98 -18.21 2.77
C TRP A 715 -27.22 -18.31 1.27
N CYS A 716 -27.44 -19.54 0.80
CA CYS A 716 -27.92 -19.89 -0.54
C CYS A 716 -29.25 -20.64 -0.42
N CYS A 717 -30.27 -20.19 -1.16
CA CYS A 717 -31.59 -20.83 -1.20
C CYS A 717 -32.09 -20.95 -2.64
N PRO A 718 -32.80 -22.03 -2.98
CA PRO A 718 -33.39 -22.16 -4.30
C PRO A 718 -34.59 -21.21 -4.46
N HIS A 719 -34.71 -20.65 -5.65
CA HIS A 719 -35.85 -19.86 -6.10
C HIS A 719 -36.23 -20.35 -7.51
N ASN A 720 -37.30 -21.15 -7.60
CA ASN A 720 -37.69 -21.86 -8.81
C ASN A 720 -36.56 -22.77 -9.33
N GLN A 721 -35.97 -22.46 -10.49
CA GLN A 721 -34.92 -23.24 -11.16
C GLN A 721 -33.52 -22.65 -10.96
N LEU A 722 -33.37 -21.59 -10.16
CA LEU A 722 -32.08 -20.92 -9.90
C LEU A 722 -31.82 -20.77 -8.40
N TRP A 723 -30.59 -20.42 -8.05
CA TRP A 723 -30.16 -20.19 -6.67
C TRP A 723 -29.93 -18.71 -6.37
N LEU A 724 -30.36 -18.27 -5.19
CA LEU A 724 -30.12 -16.93 -4.66
C LEU A 724 -29.14 -17.04 -3.48
N CYS A 725 -27.99 -16.37 -3.59
CA CYS A 725 -26.84 -16.60 -2.72
C CYS A 725 -26.20 -15.30 -2.21
N PHE A 726 -25.98 -15.20 -0.91
CA PHE A 726 -25.13 -14.16 -0.31
C PHE A 726 -23.66 -14.57 -0.28
N ALA A 727 -22.75 -13.65 -0.58
CA ALA A 727 -21.32 -13.89 -0.68
C ALA A 727 -20.56 -13.90 0.65
N ARG A 728 -21.22 -13.54 1.76
CA ARG A 728 -20.63 -13.22 3.06
C ARG A 728 -19.79 -11.94 3.03
N HIS A 729 -19.92 -11.15 4.09
CA HIS A 729 -19.07 -10.01 4.38
C HIS A 729 -17.61 -10.44 4.63
N THR A 730 -16.70 -9.94 3.80
CA THR A 730 -15.26 -10.21 3.88
C THR A 730 -14.50 -9.19 4.72
N GLY A 731 -14.89 -7.90 4.66
CA GLY A 731 -14.23 -6.81 5.36
C GLY A 731 -14.37 -6.82 6.87
N TYR A 732 -13.48 -6.08 7.53
CA TYR A 732 -13.61 -5.66 8.93
C TYR A 732 -14.22 -4.26 9.07
N GLY A 733 -14.32 -3.50 7.98
CA GLY A 733 -15.20 -2.32 7.90
C GLY A 733 -16.67 -2.72 7.88
N GLY A 734 -17.56 -1.76 7.78
CA GLY A 734 -18.99 -1.95 7.88
C GLY A 734 -19.48 -2.33 9.28
N TYR A 735 -20.75 -2.71 9.39
CA TYR A 735 -21.35 -3.11 10.67
C TYR A 735 -21.29 -4.63 10.92
N GLY A 736 -21.47 -4.98 12.20
CA GLY A 736 -21.56 -6.37 12.67
C GLY A 736 -20.22 -6.93 13.17
N SER A 737 -20.30 -7.94 14.04
CA SER A 737 -19.15 -8.58 14.71
C SER A 737 -18.99 -10.06 14.36
N TRP A 738 -19.66 -10.52 13.31
CA TRP A 738 -19.62 -11.91 12.86
C TRP A 738 -18.25 -12.24 12.24
N ALA A 739 -17.82 -13.49 12.35
CA ALA A 739 -16.56 -13.92 11.75
C ALA A 739 -16.53 -13.63 10.24
N ARG A 740 -15.36 -13.30 9.70
CA ARG A 740 -15.21 -12.91 8.30
C ARG A 740 -14.89 -14.11 7.41
N GLY A 741 -15.15 -13.95 6.13
CA GLY A 741 -14.91 -15.00 5.15
C GLY A 741 -15.37 -14.58 3.76
N SER A 742 -15.40 -15.54 2.87
CA SER A 742 -15.75 -15.33 1.47
C SER A 742 -16.49 -16.56 0.94
N ARG A 743 -17.46 -16.32 0.07
CA ARG A 743 -18.06 -17.37 -0.73
C ARG A 743 -17.16 -17.72 -1.89
N ILE A 744 -16.93 -19.01 -2.05
CA ILE A 744 -16.17 -19.59 -3.15
C ILE A 744 -17.16 -20.22 -4.13
N VAL A 745 -16.89 -20.07 -5.42
CA VAL A 745 -17.64 -20.70 -6.51
C VAL A 745 -16.65 -21.49 -7.36
N GLU A 746 -16.92 -22.77 -7.58
CA GLU A 746 -16.11 -23.65 -8.41
C GLU A 746 -16.96 -24.18 -9.57
N ILE A 747 -16.47 -24.00 -10.79
CA ILE A 747 -17.11 -24.48 -12.01
C ILE A 747 -16.25 -25.60 -12.59
N THR A 748 -16.81 -26.80 -12.74
CA THR A 748 -16.13 -27.94 -13.38
C THR A 748 -16.71 -28.23 -14.76
N GLN A 749 -15.88 -28.59 -15.74
CA GLN A 749 -16.37 -28.91 -17.09
C GLN A 749 -16.98 -30.31 -17.19
N HIS A 750 -16.32 -31.31 -16.59
CA HIS A 750 -16.53 -32.72 -16.88
C HIS A 750 -16.44 -33.62 -15.62
N PRO A 751 -17.58 -34.04 -15.04
CA PRO A 751 -18.95 -33.61 -15.37
C PRO A 751 -19.15 -32.13 -15.07
N PHE A 752 -20.11 -31.50 -15.77
CA PHE A 752 -20.44 -30.11 -15.50
C PHE A 752 -21.02 -29.97 -14.10
N SER A 753 -20.48 -29.06 -13.30
CA SER A 753 -21.00 -28.74 -11.97
C SER A 753 -20.66 -27.32 -11.59
N ILE A 754 -21.55 -26.67 -10.84
CA ILE A 754 -21.27 -25.41 -10.15
C ILE A 754 -21.41 -25.70 -8.65
N ARG A 755 -20.30 -25.65 -7.93
CA ARG A 755 -20.26 -25.81 -6.47
C ARG A 755 -20.01 -24.47 -5.81
N SER A 756 -20.57 -24.28 -4.62
CA SER A 756 -20.26 -23.10 -3.81
C SER A 756 -20.25 -23.42 -2.32
N TRP A 757 -19.33 -22.80 -1.59
CA TRP A 757 -19.20 -22.92 -0.14
C TRP A 757 -18.70 -21.60 0.47
N ILE A 758 -18.71 -21.50 1.80
CA ILE A 758 -18.08 -20.40 2.54
C ILE A 758 -16.72 -20.86 3.07
N ARG A 759 -15.66 -20.09 2.77
CA ARG A 759 -14.36 -20.18 3.41
C ARG A 759 -14.25 -19.08 4.47
N MET A 760 -14.01 -19.50 5.71
CA MET A 760 -13.82 -18.62 6.86
C MET A 760 -12.38 -18.11 6.96
N GLU A 761 -12.19 -16.98 7.64
CA GLU A 761 -10.87 -16.38 7.91
C GLU A 761 -9.93 -17.29 8.69
N ASP A 762 -10.47 -18.21 9.49
CA ASP A 762 -9.75 -19.24 10.26
C ASP A 762 -9.50 -20.53 9.46
N GLY A 763 -9.93 -20.56 8.20
CA GLY A 763 -9.81 -21.72 7.32
C GLY A 763 -10.97 -22.72 7.42
N HIS A 764 -11.95 -22.55 8.30
CA HIS A 764 -13.12 -23.44 8.34
C HIS A 764 -13.97 -23.33 7.05
N VAL A 765 -14.59 -24.43 6.64
CA VAL A 765 -15.51 -24.49 5.50
C VAL A 765 -16.90 -24.87 5.96
N HIS A 766 -17.91 -24.15 5.49
CA HIS A 766 -19.30 -24.51 5.72
C HIS A 766 -20.20 -24.09 4.54
N SER A 767 -21.49 -24.44 4.63
CA SER A 767 -22.52 -24.04 3.66
C SER A 767 -22.22 -24.43 2.21
N GLU A 768 -21.66 -25.63 2.02
CA GLU A 768 -21.44 -26.21 0.70
C GLU A 768 -22.76 -26.59 0.03
N VAL A 769 -22.88 -26.27 -1.26
CA VAL A 769 -24.05 -26.55 -2.10
C VAL A 769 -23.64 -26.73 -3.56
N VAL A 770 -24.36 -27.58 -4.29
CA VAL A 770 -24.28 -27.72 -5.75
C VAL A 770 -25.45 -26.95 -6.37
N LEU A 771 -25.16 -26.07 -7.31
CA LEU A 771 -26.10 -25.14 -7.96
C LEU A 771 -26.54 -25.71 -9.31
N GLU A 772 -27.30 -26.81 -9.27
CA GLU A 772 -27.81 -27.52 -10.46
C GLU A 772 -28.96 -26.78 -11.17
#